data_AF-A0A1C3KV04-F1
#
_entry.id   AF-A0A1C3KV04-F1
#
_cell.length_a   1.000
_cell.length_b   1.000
_cell.length_c   1.000
_cell.angle_alpha   90.00
_cell.angle_beta   90.00
_cell.angle_gamma   90.00
#
_symmetry.space_group_name_H-M   'P 1'
#
loop_
_entity.id
_entity.type
_entity.pdbx_description
1 polymer ?
#
loop_
_entity_poly.entity_id
_entity_poly.type
_entity_poly.pdbx_seq_one_letter_code
_entity_poly.pdbx_strand_id
1 'polypeptide(L)'
;MIYGNLLKRSERALSRALNSKNCLFCLILFRIFNCLFVRTSFFPDEYAQSVEIAHYWVFGYGHMPWEWEPCVSLRSVIHPFMYAILYYILKITKLDSPFFVVYTPKIFQGICAAFGDYVFIKLVNLWYVILYMGNKKGERDSPICTILICYFSCWFHFYCICRTSSHSFECLFNIWGVYFLSKNYYPLVALRGDREEGSSNELSTGGGSRVRKDVTNEDNSTVSDSYIWRDDSNEDNSTQGGRRIWKDTSKRTGVYSRFHIETVRYNEKINPLKRKNLEHRNDSYISSGNKGVDDILGEAKINDFAGTSNVQASCYGKTYFDPMAIETLRRGFHIKNLLLSLFCSSICVLMRPNAALFWLCIYFLYFIKNTDSDNKLKCREILIIGCLYTILFLMISIVVDSYYYGKITLSFYNFFLYNFVSGENSFFGEHSFHFYFLCVIPSIYLTLTPFTYYYSWVCFYQNVIKRKMHLFGTIRRRIDYTVYVATFLEILSLSFSKHKEHKLIIGYIPFVTIYTGRALHRIWKNVESTRHIVTKEENDKGKYMEKKKRQIFFFFLVNLSFFLNVICILFFSVIHNSSPEKVTSHFRNLKTRNDEDVTILITDCYDIPLYSHMHRKFKIGFFDCSPHIKKKDGKIIYNWRKRIYDSKFGSIFYDIFDVNKKESNSIDPYIIPNKSFYWFGHTHFNPKKVFQFDYEKINFACMDYRFSKPLNGDLPLYIVTSSVNLQFLNNFLKKFNYYLDTEPIFSHFVLKEGTKIEAVNHYIFKRIPNS
;
A
#
# COMPACT_ATOMS: atom_id res chain seq x y z
N MET A 1 -19.23 28.49 1.50
CA MET A 1 -19.43 27.90 2.84
C MET A 1 -19.54 26.37 2.83
N ILE A 2 -19.47 25.69 1.68
CA ILE A 2 -19.88 24.29 1.55
C ILE A 2 -18.77 23.28 1.91
N TYR A 3 -17.48 23.59 1.80
CA TYR A 3 -16.38 22.65 2.13
C TYR A 3 -15.65 22.87 3.43
N GLY A 4 -15.69 24.08 3.97
CA GLY A 4 -15.47 24.23 5.41
C GLY A 4 -16.43 23.30 6.18
N ASN A 5 -17.63 23.04 5.65
CA ASN A 5 -18.58 22.09 6.22
C ASN A 5 -18.43 20.66 5.67
N LEU A 6 -18.20 20.44 4.37
CA LEU A 6 -18.05 19.10 3.79
C LEU A 6 -16.74 18.44 4.22
N LEU A 7 -15.60 19.16 4.20
CA LEU A 7 -14.32 18.64 4.68
C LEU A 7 -14.35 18.42 6.20
N LYS A 8 -14.95 19.34 6.98
CA LYS A 8 -15.17 19.10 8.43
C LYS A 8 -16.18 18.00 8.72
N ARG A 9 -17.13 17.72 7.81
CA ARG A 9 -18.12 16.64 7.96
C ARG A 9 -17.55 15.30 7.54
N SER A 10 -16.77 15.25 6.45
CA SER A 10 -16.01 14.08 6.03
C SER A 10 -14.90 13.79 7.02
N GLU A 11 -14.21 14.80 7.54
CA GLU A 11 -13.25 14.67 8.64
C GLU A 11 -13.90 14.14 9.91
N ARG A 12 -15.07 14.66 10.32
CA ARG A 12 -15.81 14.11 11.47
C ARG A 12 -16.35 12.70 11.23
N ALA A 13 -16.76 12.37 10.00
CA ALA A 13 -17.23 11.02 9.66
C ALA A 13 -16.07 10.03 9.61
N LEU A 14 -14.98 10.41 8.96
CA LEU A 14 -13.74 9.66 8.86
C LEU A 14 -13.12 9.47 10.25
N SER A 15 -12.97 10.52 11.05
CA SER A 15 -12.46 10.42 12.42
C SER A 15 -13.33 9.52 13.30
N ARG A 16 -14.66 9.57 13.17
CA ARG A 16 -15.56 8.63 13.88
C ARG A 16 -15.38 7.19 13.41
N ALA A 17 -15.28 6.96 12.11
CA ALA A 17 -15.06 5.62 11.56
C ALA A 17 -13.70 5.05 12.00
N LEU A 18 -12.65 5.88 11.94
CA LEU A 18 -11.27 5.50 12.26
C LEU A 18 -11.03 5.24 13.75
N ASN A 19 -11.71 5.99 14.62
CA ASN A 19 -11.62 5.81 16.07
C ASN A 19 -12.63 4.77 16.60
N SER A 20 -13.43 4.15 15.73
CA SER A 20 -14.36 3.11 16.14
C SER A 20 -13.65 1.78 16.33
N LYS A 21 -14.15 0.94 17.26
CA LYS A 21 -13.72 -0.47 17.40
C LYS A 21 -13.91 -1.26 16.08
N ASN A 22 -14.78 -0.77 15.19
CA ASN A 22 -15.11 -1.39 13.90
C ASN A 22 -14.26 -0.86 12.73
N CYS A 23 -13.23 -0.05 12.99
CA CYS A 23 -12.40 0.56 11.93
C CYS A 23 -11.84 -0.49 10.96
N LEU A 24 -11.23 -1.56 11.47
CA LEU A 24 -10.69 -2.63 10.63
C LEU A 24 -11.77 -3.32 9.79
N PHE A 25 -12.94 -3.60 10.37
CA PHE A 25 -14.05 -4.20 9.65
C PHE A 25 -14.54 -3.30 8.50
N CYS A 26 -14.69 -1.99 8.74
CA CYS A 26 -15.03 -1.02 7.70
C CYS A 26 -13.98 -0.98 6.57
N LEU A 27 -12.69 -1.06 6.91
CA LEU A 27 -11.61 -1.10 5.91
C LEU A 27 -11.63 -2.39 5.09
N ILE A 28 -11.93 -3.54 5.72
CA ILE A 28 -12.08 -4.82 5.02
C ILE A 28 -13.24 -4.72 4.01
N LEU A 29 -14.41 -4.23 4.44
CA LEU A 29 -15.54 -4.04 3.52
C LEU A 29 -15.20 -3.08 2.37
N PHE A 30 -14.51 -1.97 2.68
CA PHE A 30 -14.06 -1.01 1.68
C PHE A 30 -13.10 -1.63 0.65
N ARG A 31 -12.14 -2.47 1.10
CA ARG A 31 -11.15 -3.09 0.20
C ARG A 31 -11.67 -4.32 -0.54
N ILE A 32 -12.64 -5.04 0.03
CA ILE A 32 -13.41 -6.05 -0.72
C ILE A 32 -14.22 -5.37 -1.83
N PHE A 33 -14.90 -4.26 -1.53
CA PHE A 33 -15.56 -3.47 -2.56
C PHE A 33 -14.56 -3.01 -3.63
N ASN A 34 -13.40 -2.47 -3.23
CA ASN A 34 -12.36 -2.01 -4.15
C ASN A 34 -11.88 -3.14 -5.07
N CYS A 35 -11.49 -4.32 -4.53
CA CYS A 35 -10.95 -5.40 -5.36
C CYS A 35 -11.98 -5.98 -6.36
N LEU A 36 -13.28 -5.90 -6.05
CA LEU A 36 -14.37 -6.28 -6.97
C LEU A 36 -14.75 -5.15 -7.95
N PHE A 37 -14.48 -3.90 -7.57
CA PHE A 37 -14.70 -2.72 -8.40
C PHE A 37 -13.64 -2.59 -9.50
N VAL A 38 -12.40 -2.98 -9.22
CA VAL A 38 -11.31 -3.01 -10.20
C VAL A 38 -11.50 -4.23 -11.14
N ARG A 39 -11.90 -3.95 -12.38
CA ARG A 39 -12.23 -4.95 -13.43
C ARG A 39 -11.33 -4.85 -14.66
N THR A 40 -10.15 -4.26 -14.49
CA THR A 40 -9.19 -3.97 -15.55
C THR A 40 -7.84 -4.60 -15.24
N SER A 41 -7.00 -4.77 -16.24
CA SER A 41 -5.61 -5.24 -16.09
C SER A 41 -4.64 -4.06 -16.11
N PHE A 42 -3.59 -4.08 -15.29
CA PHE A 42 -2.57 -3.01 -15.32
C PHE A 42 -1.27 -3.45 -15.97
N PHE A 43 -0.69 -4.56 -15.51
CA PHE A 43 0.55 -5.09 -16.06
C PHE A 43 0.58 -6.63 -16.00
N PRO A 44 1.28 -7.29 -16.93
CA PRO A 44 1.42 -8.74 -16.99
C PRO A 44 1.79 -9.42 -15.66
N ASP A 45 2.67 -8.79 -14.87
CA ASP A 45 3.17 -9.35 -13.61
C ASP A 45 2.07 -9.59 -12.56
N GLU A 46 0.88 -8.97 -12.70
CA GLU A 46 -0.24 -9.18 -11.78
C GLU A 46 -0.85 -10.59 -11.90
N TYR A 47 -0.61 -11.29 -13.01
CA TYR A 47 -0.99 -12.68 -13.20
C TYR A 47 0.19 -13.56 -13.59
N ALA A 48 0.95 -13.20 -14.63
CA ALA A 48 2.01 -14.03 -15.19
C ALA A 48 3.13 -14.34 -14.18
N GLN A 49 3.43 -13.40 -13.27
CA GLN A 49 4.49 -13.53 -12.27
C GLN A 49 3.95 -13.83 -10.86
N SER A 50 2.65 -14.15 -10.74
CA SER A 50 1.97 -14.33 -9.46
C SER A 50 0.98 -15.49 -9.48
N VAL A 51 -0.29 -15.24 -9.83
CA VAL A 51 -1.36 -16.22 -9.75
C VAL A 51 -1.29 -17.28 -10.86
N GLU A 52 -0.67 -16.99 -12.01
CA GLU A 52 -0.45 -17.99 -13.06
C GLU A 52 0.58 -19.03 -12.63
N ILE A 53 1.69 -18.60 -12.04
CA ILE A 53 2.69 -19.51 -11.45
C ILE A 53 2.12 -20.31 -10.29
N ALA A 54 1.34 -19.67 -9.42
CA ALA A 54 0.67 -20.36 -8.33
C ALA A 54 -0.33 -21.42 -8.84
N HIS A 55 -1.10 -21.08 -9.89
CA HIS A 55 -2.03 -22.01 -10.53
C HIS A 55 -1.27 -23.19 -11.16
N TYR A 56 -0.22 -22.90 -11.94
CA TYR A 56 0.67 -23.91 -12.53
C TYR A 56 1.22 -24.88 -11.48
N TRP A 57 1.71 -24.36 -10.35
CA TRP A 57 2.30 -25.17 -9.28
C TRP A 57 1.29 -26.10 -8.61
N VAL A 58 0.05 -25.64 -8.37
CA VAL A 58 -0.95 -26.41 -7.62
C VAL A 58 -1.72 -27.39 -8.51
N PHE A 59 -2.11 -26.96 -9.71
CA PHE A 59 -2.97 -27.74 -10.59
C PHE A 59 -2.18 -28.59 -11.60
N GLY A 60 -0.89 -28.30 -11.80
CA GLY A 60 -0.01 -29.07 -12.68
C GLY A 60 -0.18 -28.78 -14.17
N TYR A 61 -0.93 -27.73 -14.53
CA TYR A 61 -1.04 -27.22 -15.89
C TYR A 61 -1.14 -25.69 -15.83
N GLY A 62 -0.70 -25.01 -16.89
CA GLY A 62 -0.62 -23.56 -16.90
C GLY A 62 0.56 -23.07 -17.73
N HIS A 63 0.84 -21.78 -17.65
CA HIS A 63 2.02 -21.19 -18.27
C HIS A 63 3.11 -20.86 -17.25
N MET A 64 4.36 -21.24 -17.56
CA MET A 64 5.55 -20.82 -16.81
C MET A 64 6.38 -19.83 -17.67
N PRO A 65 6.45 -18.54 -17.27
CA PRO A 65 7.29 -17.56 -17.93
C PRO A 65 8.78 -17.90 -17.90
N TRP A 66 9.53 -17.32 -18.84
CA TRP A 66 10.96 -17.56 -18.99
C TRP A 66 11.78 -17.18 -17.75
N GLU A 67 11.30 -16.22 -16.95
CA GLU A 67 11.96 -15.80 -15.70
C GLU A 67 12.02 -16.92 -14.65
N TRP A 68 11.12 -17.90 -14.76
CA TRP A 68 10.99 -19.06 -13.87
C TRP A 68 11.65 -20.32 -14.44
N GLU A 69 12.30 -20.23 -15.59
CA GLU A 69 13.09 -21.34 -16.12
C GLU A 69 14.23 -21.68 -15.15
N PRO A 70 14.44 -22.95 -14.79
CA PRO A 70 15.45 -23.33 -13.80
C PRO A 70 16.86 -22.80 -14.11
N CYS A 71 17.25 -22.73 -15.36
CA CYS A 71 18.53 -22.15 -15.77
C CYS A 71 18.65 -20.63 -15.52
N VAL A 72 17.54 -19.87 -15.59
CA VAL A 72 17.52 -18.42 -15.36
C VAL A 72 17.27 -18.11 -13.88
N SER A 73 16.25 -18.74 -13.28
CA SER A 73 15.88 -18.59 -11.86
C SER A 73 15.90 -17.14 -11.37
N LEU A 74 15.17 -16.26 -12.04
CA LEU A 74 15.24 -14.80 -11.81
C LEU A 74 14.38 -14.33 -10.63
N ARG A 75 13.34 -15.10 -10.29
CA ARG A 75 12.31 -14.70 -9.32
C ARG A 75 12.35 -15.58 -8.08
N SER A 76 12.12 -14.98 -6.92
CA SER A 76 11.86 -15.74 -5.69
C SER A 76 10.44 -16.29 -5.67
N VAL A 77 10.29 -17.51 -5.16
CA VAL A 77 9.04 -18.27 -5.11
C VAL A 77 8.08 -17.73 -4.03
N ILE A 78 8.59 -16.94 -3.09
CA ILE A 78 7.87 -16.48 -1.89
C ILE A 78 6.55 -15.77 -2.23
N HIS A 79 6.52 -14.94 -3.27
CA HIS A 79 5.31 -14.21 -3.63
C HIS A 79 4.21 -15.11 -4.21
N PRO A 80 4.44 -15.90 -5.28
CA PRO A 80 3.45 -16.86 -5.77
C PRO A 80 3.04 -17.92 -4.75
N PHE A 81 3.94 -18.32 -3.84
CA PHE A 81 3.67 -19.33 -2.84
C PHE A 81 2.46 -18.98 -1.95
N MET A 82 2.27 -17.70 -1.63
CA MET A 82 1.11 -17.26 -0.85
C MET A 82 -0.22 -17.58 -1.56
N TYR A 83 -0.28 -17.39 -2.88
CA TYR A 83 -1.46 -17.75 -3.66
C TYR A 83 -1.56 -19.26 -3.91
N ALA A 84 -0.43 -19.96 -3.99
CA ALA A 84 -0.40 -21.41 -4.11
C ALA A 84 -1.06 -22.08 -2.89
N ILE A 85 -0.84 -21.57 -1.68
CA ILE A 85 -1.54 -22.06 -0.48
C ILE A 85 -3.06 -21.93 -0.64
N LEU A 86 -3.55 -20.79 -1.15
CA LEU A 86 -4.98 -20.56 -1.36
C LEU A 86 -5.56 -21.54 -2.38
N TYR A 87 -4.87 -21.74 -3.51
CA TYR A 87 -5.30 -22.71 -4.52
C TYR A 87 -5.24 -24.14 -4.03
N TYR A 88 -4.25 -24.49 -3.20
CA TYR A 88 -4.15 -25.83 -2.61
C TYR A 88 -5.34 -26.12 -1.70
N ILE A 89 -5.77 -25.13 -0.91
CA ILE A 89 -7.00 -25.22 -0.10
C ILE A 89 -8.23 -25.43 -0.99
N LEU A 90 -8.38 -24.65 -2.08
CA LEU A 90 -9.50 -24.83 -3.03
C LEU A 90 -9.50 -26.23 -3.66
N LYS A 91 -8.33 -26.74 -4.04
CA LYS A 91 -8.16 -28.07 -4.65
C LYS A 91 -8.53 -29.19 -3.68
N ILE A 92 -8.07 -29.14 -2.43
CA ILE A 92 -8.42 -30.16 -1.42
C ILE A 92 -9.91 -30.13 -1.09
N THR A 93 -10.49 -28.94 -0.98
CA THR A 93 -11.92 -28.76 -0.68
C THR A 93 -12.83 -29.02 -1.88
N LYS A 94 -12.27 -29.27 -3.08
CA LYS A 94 -12.99 -29.42 -4.36
C LYS A 94 -13.88 -28.21 -4.69
N LEU A 95 -13.45 -27.02 -4.27
CA LEU A 95 -14.08 -25.73 -4.54
C LEU A 95 -13.33 -24.94 -5.62
N ASP A 96 -12.49 -25.60 -6.41
CA ASP A 96 -11.68 -25.07 -7.50
C ASP A 96 -12.50 -24.73 -8.76
N SER A 97 -13.74 -24.25 -8.62
CA SER A 97 -14.49 -23.73 -9.76
C SER A 97 -13.78 -22.49 -10.35
N PRO A 98 -13.93 -22.20 -11.66
CA PRO A 98 -13.32 -21.02 -12.28
C PRO A 98 -13.68 -19.71 -11.58
N PHE A 99 -14.84 -19.63 -10.93
CA PHE A 99 -15.24 -18.48 -10.14
C PHE A 99 -14.33 -18.31 -8.91
N PHE A 100 -14.18 -19.35 -8.08
CA PHE A 100 -13.37 -19.26 -6.87
C PHE A 100 -11.88 -19.08 -7.15
N VAL A 101 -11.36 -19.71 -8.21
CA VAL A 101 -9.94 -19.57 -8.61
C VAL A 101 -9.61 -18.11 -8.95
N VAL A 102 -10.53 -17.37 -9.59
CA VAL A 102 -10.30 -15.94 -9.91
C VAL A 102 -10.47 -15.04 -8.68
N TYR A 103 -11.52 -15.23 -7.90
CA TYR A 103 -11.89 -14.26 -6.85
C TYR A 103 -11.15 -14.48 -5.53
N THR A 104 -10.73 -15.70 -5.20
CA THR A 104 -10.03 -15.98 -3.93
C THR A 104 -8.73 -15.17 -3.79
N PRO A 105 -7.81 -15.13 -4.78
CA PRO A 105 -6.62 -14.26 -4.72
C PRO A 105 -6.96 -12.77 -4.61
N LYS A 106 -7.98 -12.30 -5.37
CA LYS A 106 -8.42 -10.90 -5.37
C LYS A 106 -8.96 -10.48 -3.99
N ILE A 107 -9.77 -11.32 -3.35
CA ILE A 107 -10.33 -11.08 -2.02
C ILE A 107 -9.22 -11.11 -0.96
N PHE A 108 -8.32 -12.11 -1.02
CA PHE A 108 -7.16 -12.19 -0.13
C PHE A 108 -6.32 -10.91 -0.19
N GLN A 109 -5.99 -10.45 -1.40
CA GLN A 109 -5.24 -9.22 -1.59
C GLN A 109 -5.98 -7.98 -1.06
N GLY A 110 -7.31 -7.92 -1.22
CA GLY A 110 -8.16 -6.86 -0.64
C GLY A 110 -8.12 -6.86 0.89
N ILE A 111 -8.16 -8.03 1.52
CA ILE A 111 -8.02 -8.16 2.98
C ILE A 111 -6.63 -7.70 3.44
N CYS A 112 -5.56 -8.13 2.76
CA CYS A 112 -4.21 -7.67 3.04
C CYS A 112 -4.07 -6.14 2.89
N ALA A 113 -4.68 -5.55 1.86
CA ALA A 113 -4.76 -4.10 1.66
C ALA A 113 -5.43 -3.39 2.85
N ALA A 114 -6.53 -3.94 3.39
CA ALA A 114 -7.22 -3.36 4.54
C ALA A 114 -6.36 -3.37 5.82
N PHE A 115 -5.59 -4.43 6.06
CA PHE A 115 -4.62 -4.44 7.16
C PHE A 115 -3.50 -3.42 6.94
N GLY A 116 -3.03 -3.24 5.71
CA GLY A 116 -2.12 -2.17 5.32
C GLY A 116 -2.63 -0.79 5.70
N ASP A 117 -3.86 -0.47 5.27
CA ASP A 117 -4.52 0.80 5.58
C ASP A 117 -4.65 1.02 7.09
N TYR A 118 -5.06 -0.02 7.83
CA TYR A 118 -5.23 0.05 9.27
C TYR A 118 -3.91 0.40 9.98
N VAL A 119 -2.82 -0.25 9.58
CA VAL A 119 -1.48 0.05 10.11
C VAL A 119 -1.00 1.44 9.65
N PHE A 120 -1.32 1.86 8.42
CA PHE A 120 -1.01 3.21 7.94
C PHE A 120 -1.73 4.29 8.77
N ILE A 121 -3.00 4.09 9.12
CA ILE A 121 -3.75 4.99 10.03
C ILE A 121 -3.05 5.04 11.40
N LYS A 122 -2.69 3.88 11.98
CA LYS A 122 -1.94 3.82 13.24
C LYS A 122 -0.57 4.52 13.14
N LEU A 123 0.12 4.41 12.01
CA LEU A 123 1.40 5.07 11.73
C LEU A 123 1.26 6.60 11.69
N VAL A 124 0.31 7.12 10.92
CA VAL A 124 0.07 8.57 10.79
C VAL A 124 -0.37 9.16 12.13
N ASN A 125 -1.20 8.45 12.89
CA ASN A 125 -1.56 8.83 14.26
C ASN A 125 -0.33 8.86 15.16
N LEU A 126 0.49 7.81 15.17
CA LEU A 126 1.70 7.75 15.99
C LEU A 126 2.65 8.93 15.71
N TRP A 127 2.84 9.28 14.43
CA TRP A 127 3.74 10.37 14.04
C TRP A 127 3.24 11.76 14.42
N TYR A 128 1.92 12.00 14.41
CA TYR A 128 1.37 13.35 14.48
C TYR A 128 0.44 13.62 15.66
N VAL A 129 -0.03 12.62 16.41
CA VAL A 129 -0.79 12.85 17.65
C VAL A 129 0.09 13.51 18.72
N ILE A 130 1.34 13.08 18.86
CA ILE A 130 2.29 13.55 19.89
C ILE A 130 2.65 15.02 19.69
N LEU A 131 2.83 15.44 18.44
CA LEU A 131 3.23 16.80 18.10
C LEU A 131 2.18 17.85 18.44
N TYR A 132 0.90 17.45 18.58
CA TYR A 132 -0.22 18.38 18.79
C TYR A 132 -0.95 18.19 20.12
N MET A 133 -0.68 17.13 20.90
CA MET A 133 -1.18 17.02 22.29
C MET A 133 -0.61 18.09 23.24
N GLY A 134 0.54 18.68 22.92
CA GLY A 134 1.16 19.73 23.75
C GLY A 134 0.51 21.12 23.65
N ASN A 135 -0.42 21.34 22.71
CA ASN A 135 -1.04 22.64 22.52
C ASN A 135 -2.26 22.80 23.45
N LYS A 136 -2.05 23.48 24.59
CA LYS A 136 -3.08 23.76 25.61
C LYS A 136 -4.23 24.68 25.12
N LYS A 137 -4.17 25.21 23.90
CA LYS A 137 -5.30 25.91 23.26
C LYS A 137 -6.05 24.89 22.40
N GLY A 138 -7.32 24.64 22.72
CA GLY A 138 -8.17 23.56 22.19
C GLY A 138 -8.49 23.58 20.68
N GLU A 139 -7.50 23.78 19.81
CA GLU A 139 -7.61 23.57 18.37
C GLU A 139 -7.28 22.11 18.03
N ARG A 140 -8.32 21.36 17.67
CA ARG A 140 -8.31 20.00 17.12
C ARG A 140 -7.65 19.88 15.73
N ASP A 141 -6.78 20.80 15.35
CA ASP A 141 -6.32 20.92 13.96
C ASP A 141 -5.00 20.18 13.72
N SER A 142 -5.10 18.87 13.53
CA SER A 142 -4.01 17.97 13.15
C SER A 142 -4.01 17.67 11.63
N PRO A 143 -2.85 17.50 10.98
CA PRO A 143 -2.79 17.14 9.56
C PRO A 143 -3.28 15.71 9.24
N ILE A 144 -3.55 14.88 10.26
CA ILE A 144 -3.93 13.47 10.13
C ILE A 144 -5.08 13.28 9.14
N CYS A 145 -6.18 14.02 9.31
CA CYS A 145 -7.37 13.86 8.46
C CYS A 145 -7.08 14.25 7.00
N THR A 146 -6.32 15.33 6.78
CA THR A 146 -5.91 15.74 5.42
C THR A 146 -5.03 14.68 4.76
N ILE A 147 -4.08 14.09 5.49
CA ILE A 147 -3.23 12.99 4.99
C ILE A 147 -4.08 11.78 4.60
N LEU A 148 -5.01 11.36 5.46
CA LEU A 148 -5.85 10.20 5.19
C LEU A 148 -6.80 10.44 4.03
N ILE A 149 -7.36 11.65 3.89
CA ILE A 149 -8.15 12.02 2.70
C ILE A 149 -7.30 11.92 1.43
N CYS A 150 -6.08 12.48 1.43
CA CYS A 150 -5.17 12.34 0.28
C CYS A 150 -4.82 10.89 -0.03
N TYR A 151 -4.64 10.04 0.99
CA TYR A 151 -4.33 8.62 0.83
C TYR A 151 -5.48 7.83 0.20
N PHE A 152 -6.68 7.90 0.79
CA PHE A 152 -7.84 7.15 0.30
C PHE A 152 -8.42 7.71 -1.00
N SER A 153 -8.19 8.99 -1.30
CA SER A 153 -8.59 9.60 -2.57
C SER A 153 -7.51 9.55 -3.65
N CYS A 154 -6.32 9.02 -3.38
CA CYS A 154 -5.28 8.86 -4.40
C CYS A 154 -5.72 7.78 -5.40
N TRP A 155 -5.96 8.18 -6.65
CA TRP A 155 -6.51 7.27 -7.66
C TRP A 155 -5.60 6.07 -7.92
N PHE A 156 -4.28 6.29 -7.99
CA PHE A 156 -3.31 5.26 -8.31
C PHE A 156 -3.15 4.27 -7.14
N HIS A 157 -3.17 4.76 -5.90
CA HIS A 157 -3.17 3.88 -4.73
C HIS A 157 -4.44 3.01 -4.66
N PHE A 158 -5.61 3.61 -4.89
CA PHE A 158 -6.88 2.88 -4.97
C PHE A 158 -6.84 1.80 -6.05
N TYR A 159 -6.30 2.14 -7.22
CA TYR A 159 -6.21 1.28 -8.40
C TYR A 159 -5.23 0.10 -8.26
N CYS A 160 -4.12 0.28 -7.53
CA CYS A 160 -3.04 -0.70 -7.48
C CYS A 160 -3.04 -1.63 -6.26
N ILE A 161 -3.38 -1.15 -5.05
CA ILE A 161 -3.10 -1.89 -3.81
C ILE A 161 -3.84 -3.24 -3.68
N CYS A 162 -5.00 -3.37 -4.34
CA CYS A 162 -5.80 -4.59 -4.34
C CYS A 162 -5.43 -5.57 -5.48
N ARG A 163 -4.46 -5.23 -6.34
CA ARG A 163 -4.01 -6.12 -7.42
C ARG A 163 -3.03 -7.16 -6.89
N THR A 164 -3.09 -8.36 -7.45
CA THR A 164 -2.28 -9.55 -7.10
C THR A 164 -0.82 -9.42 -7.54
N SER A 165 -0.16 -8.35 -7.09
CA SER A 165 1.20 -7.99 -7.43
C SER A 165 2.08 -7.92 -6.19
N SER A 166 3.34 -8.30 -6.33
CA SER A 166 4.33 -8.16 -5.28
C SER A 166 4.62 -6.70 -4.93
N HIS A 167 4.28 -5.74 -5.79
CA HIS A 167 4.31 -4.31 -5.48
C HIS A 167 3.32 -3.92 -4.39
N SER A 168 2.15 -4.56 -4.37
CA SER A 168 1.15 -4.32 -3.34
C SER A 168 1.67 -4.83 -1.99
N PHE A 169 2.31 -6.01 -1.97
CA PHE A 169 2.96 -6.51 -0.75
C PHE A 169 4.15 -5.68 -0.29
N GLU A 170 4.97 -5.18 -1.22
CA GLU A 170 6.03 -4.22 -0.92
C GLU A 170 5.47 -3.00 -0.17
N CYS A 171 4.36 -2.43 -0.67
CA CYS A 171 3.65 -1.33 -0.01
C CYS A 171 3.20 -1.70 1.42
N LEU A 172 2.60 -2.89 1.60
CA LEU A 172 2.13 -3.37 2.91
C LEU A 172 3.26 -3.54 3.92
N PHE A 173 4.30 -4.29 3.55
CA PHE A 173 5.42 -4.57 4.43
C PHE A 173 6.26 -3.33 4.72
N ASN A 174 6.37 -2.40 3.75
CA ASN A 174 6.97 -1.09 3.99
C ASN A 174 6.20 -0.31 5.07
N ILE A 175 4.87 -0.22 4.98
CA ILE A 175 4.05 0.44 6.00
C ILE A 175 4.24 -0.23 7.37
N TRP A 176 4.16 -1.56 7.43
CA TRP A 176 4.23 -2.32 8.69
C TRP A 176 5.60 -2.21 9.35
N GLY A 177 6.67 -2.42 8.59
CA GLY A 177 8.02 -2.34 9.13
C GLY A 177 8.32 -0.93 9.66
N VAL A 178 7.87 0.11 8.95
CA VAL A 178 8.06 1.52 9.36
C VAL A 178 7.25 1.82 10.60
N TYR A 179 6.04 1.28 10.71
CA TYR A 179 5.20 1.40 11.92
C TYR A 179 5.87 0.80 13.16
N PHE A 180 6.36 -0.44 13.08
CA PHE A 180 7.04 -1.06 14.21
C PHE A 180 8.30 -0.29 14.61
N LEU A 181 9.14 0.11 13.64
CA LEU A 181 10.32 0.92 13.95
C LEU A 181 9.96 2.29 14.54
N SER A 182 8.86 2.90 14.08
CA SER A 182 8.37 4.18 14.59
C SER A 182 7.98 4.12 16.07
N LYS A 183 7.48 2.97 16.57
CA LYS A 183 7.22 2.77 18.00
C LYS A 183 8.49 2.94 18.85
N ASN A 184 9.67 2.62 18.31
CA ASN A 184 10.95 2.84 18.99
C ASN A 184 11.37 4.31 19.05
N TYR A 185 10.85 5.16 18.17
CA TYR A 185 11.07 6.60 18.25
C TYR A 185 10.15 7.26 19.29
N TYR A 186 8.97 6.68 19.54
CA TYR A 186 7.93 7.26 20.38
C TYR A 186 7.34 6.26 21.40
N PRO A 187 8.17 5.66 22.28
CA PRO A 187 7.74 4.52 23.11
C PRO A 187 6.67 4.87 24.14
N LEU A 188 6.72 6.06 24.75
CA LEU A 188 5.74 6.48 25.77
C LEU A 188 4.32 6.57 25.22
N VAL A 189 4.17 6.94 23.96
CA VAL A 189 2.87 7.07 23.30
C VAL A 189 2.37 5.71 22.83
N ALA A 190 3.27 4.86 22.32
CA ALA A 190 2.93 3.49 21.96
C ALA A 190 2.47 2.67 23.18
N LEU A 191 3.17 2.76 24.31
CA LEU A 191 2.83 2.05 25.56
C LEU A 191 1.52 2.53 26.19
N ARG A 192 1.06 3.75 25.89
CA ARG A 192 -0.23 4.28 26.36
C ARG A 192 -1.39 3.78 25.48
N GLY A 193 -1.19 3.78 24.17
CA GLY A 193 -2.20 3.31 23.20
C GLY A 193 -2.52 1.82 23.34
N ASP A 194 -1.53 0.98 23.65
CA ASP A 194 -1.74 -0.46 23.84
C ASP A 194 -2.53 -0.78 25.15
N ARG A 195 -2.64 0.14 26.12
CA ARG A 195 -3.42 -0.06 27.36
C ARG A 195 -4.89 0.32 27.24
N GLU A 196 -5.25 1.27 26.36
CA GLU A 196 -6.64 1.69 26.16
C GLU A 196 -7.47 0.64 25.39
N GLU A 197 -6.85 -0.30 24.66
CA GLU A 197 -7.53 -1.42 24.01
C GLU A 197 -7.92 -2.57 24.99
N GLY A 198 -7.41 -2.58 26.24
CA GLY A 198 -7.65 -3.65 27.22
C GLY A 198 -8.44 -3.28 28.49
N SER A 199 -8.86 -2.03 28.65
CA SER A 199 -9.52 -1.56 29.88
C SER A 199 -10.47 -0.40 29.54
N SER A 200 -11.63 -0.72 28.97
CA SER A 200 -12.75 0.22 28.88
C SER A 200 -14.02 -0.42 29.43
N ASN A 201 -14.01 -0.65 30.74
CA ASN A 201 -15.18 -0.51 31.61
C ASN A 201 -14.66 -0.21 33.02
N GLU A 202 -15.31 0.74 33.69
CA GLU A 202 -15.06 1.22 35.06
C GLU A 202 -13.89 2.22 35.23
N LEU A 203 -14.26 3.50 35.27
CA LEU A 203 -14.31 4.29 36.51
C LEU A 203 -14.04 5.78 36.19
N SER A 204 -15.10 6.55 35.98
CA SER A 204 -15.06 8.00 36.17
C SER A 204 -16.43 8.52 36.61
N THR A 205 -16.86 8.09 37.79
CA THR A 205 -17.78 8.86 38.64
C THR A 205 -16.94 9.75 39.54
N GLY A 206 -17.29 11.03 39.55
CA GLY A 206 -16.48 12.11 40.11
C GLY A 206 -16.37 12.11 41.64
N GLY A 207 -15.48 12.99 42.10
CA GLY A 207 -15.33 13.36 43.49
C GLY A 207 -14.40 14.55 43.59
N GLY A 208 -14.94 15.76 43.38
CA GLY A 208 -14.25 16.98 43.73
C GLY A 208 -14.15 17.10 45.25
N SER A 209 -13.00 17.52 45.76
CA SER A 209 -12.88 18.05 47.11
C SER A 209 -11.87 19.18 47.14
N ARG A 210 -12.41 20.38 47.38
CA ARG A 210 -11.68 21.57 47.82
C ARG A 210 -11.01 21.25 49.15
N VAL A 211 -9.72 21.52 49.27
CA VAL A 211 -9.08 21.74 50.58
C VAL A 211 -8.31 23.04 50.53
N ARG A 212 -8.80 23.98 51.33
CA ARG A 212 -8.19 25.24 51.75
C ARG A 212 -7.24 24.90 52.90
N LYS A 213 -6.01 25.43 52.90
CA LYS A 213 -5.19 25.54 54.12
C LYS A 213 -4.47 26.88 54.11
N ASP A 214 -4.83 27.69 55.09
CA ASP A 214 -4.13 28.89 55.52
C ASP A 214 -3.05 28.54 56.57
N VAL A 215 -2.05 29.43 56.69
CA VAL A 215 -1.14 29.76 57.82
C VAL A 215 0.00 28.79 58.18
N THR A 216 1.27 29.22 58.07
CA THR A 216 2.12 29.85 59.12
C THR A 216 3.55 30.13 58.61
N ASN A 217 4.11 31.27 59.05
CA ASN A 217 5.47 31.78 58.85
C ASN A 217 6.55 30.88 59.49
N GLU A 218 7.76 30.88 58.91
CA GLU A 218 9.04 31.22 59.59
C GLU A 218 10.25 31.08 58.64
N ASP A 219 10.83 32.23 58.32
CA ASP A 219 12.24 32.65 58.32
C ASP A 219 13.42 31.89 57.66
N ASN A 220 14.27 32.77 57.08
CA ASN A 220 15.72 32.74 56.86
C ASN A 220 16.32 32.35 55.49
N SER A 221 16.48 33.42 54.67
CA SER A 221 17.74 33.98 54.16
C SER A 221 18.74 33.11 53.37
N THR A 222 19.03 33.50 52.12
CA THR A 222 20.29 34.20 51.71
C THR A 222 20.29 34.56 50.21
N VAL A 223 20.16 35.86 49.93
CA VAL A 223 20.95 36.76 49.04
C VAL A 223 21.58 36.20 47.74
N SER A 224 21.21 36.77 46.58
CA SER A 224 22.03 37.81 45.90
C SER A 224 21.41 38.27 44.56
N ASP A 225 21.20 39.58 44.48
CA ASP A 225 20.76 40.38 43.34
C ASP A 225 21.77 40.43 42.18
N SER A 226 21.26 40.74 40.99
CA SER A 226 21.87 41.81 40.17
C SER A 226 20.84 42.42 39.22
N TYR A 227 20.50 43.67 39.52
CA TYR A 227 19.85 44.67 38.69
C TYR A 227 20.63 44.97 37.39
N ILE A 228 19.95 45.60 36.41
CA ILE A 228 20.27 46.91 35.78
C ILE A 228 19.73 46.97 34.32
N TRP A 229 19.06 47.99 33.76
CA TRP A 229 18.56 49.34 34.11
C TRP A 229 17.54 49.81 33.02
N ARG A 230 16.62 50.73 33.42
CA ARG A 230 16.12 52.01 32.81
C ARG A 230 16.06 52.19 31.29
N ASP A 231 15.30 53.13 30.73
CA ASP A 231 14.16 54.03 31.03
C ASP A 231 13.85 54.66 29.65
N ASP A 232 12.63 55.14 29.43
CA ASP A 232 12.41 56.54 29.06
C ASP A 232 10.91 56.85 28.93
N SER A 233 10.60 58.05 29.41
CA SER A 233 9.32 58.64 29.77
C SER A 233 8.72 59.54 28.69
N ASN A 234 7.47 59.96 28.95
CA ASN A 234 6.84 61.28 28.70
C ASN A 234 5.37 61.07 28.25
N GLU A 235 4.39 61.43 29.08
CA GLU A 235 3.71 62.75 29.16
C GLU A 235 2.93 63.06 27.85
N ASP A 236 1.66 63.47 27.81
CA ASP A 236 0.87 64.23 28.77
C ASP A 236 -0.60 64.35 28.29
N ASN A 237 -1.52 64.61 29.24
CA ASN A 237 -2.73 65.47 29.17
C ASN A 237 -3.87 65.19 28.16
N SER A 238 -5.15 65.51 28.38
CA SER A 238 -5.99 65.81 29.55
C SER A 238 -7.44 66.07 29.03
N THR A 239 -8.43 65.73 29.86
CA THR A 239 -9.70 66.48 30.14
C THR A 239 -10.85 66.67 29.12
N GLN A 240 -12.03 66.16 29.56
CA GLN A 240 -13.37 66.79 29.68
C GLN A 240 -14.10 67.24 28.39
N GLY A 241 -15.42 67.10 28.18
CA GLY A 241 -16.58 66.69 28.98
C GLY A 241 -17.85 67.33 28.38
N GLY A 242 -19.01 66.67 28.43
CA GLY A 242 -20.31 67.37 28.54
C GLY A 242 -21.40 67.22 27.45
N ARG A 243 -22.49 66.51 27.84
CA ARG A 243 -23.95 66.73 27.63
C ARG A 243 -24.56 66.74 26.21
N ARG A 244 -25.46 65.80 25.83
CA ARG A 244 -26.89 65.51 26.22
C ARG A 244 -27.93 66.57 25.80
N ILE A 245 -28.93 66.12 25.01
CA ILE A 245 -30.42 66.29 25.05
C ILE A 245 -30.95 65.82 23.66
N TRP A 246 -31.62 64.67 23.46
CA TRP A 246 -33.05 64.27 23.68
C TRP A 246 -34.14 65.17 23.07
N LYS A 247 -34.77 64.72 21.96
CA LYS A 247 -36.19 64.25 21.91
C LYS A 247 -36.69 63.97 20.47
N ASP A 248 -37.26 62.76 20.32
CA ASP A 248 -38.52 62.39 19.65
C ASP A 248 -38.85 62.94 18.24
N THR A 249 -39.33 62.17 17.24
CA THR A 249 -40.40 61.16 17.32
C THR A 249 -40.53 60.36 16.00
N SER A 250 -40.86 59.07 16.14
CA SER A 250 -41.78 58.26 15.30
C SER A 250 -41.45 57.94 13.81
N LYS A 251 -41.26 56.65 13.49
CA LYS A 251 -42.30 55.72 12.98
C LYS A 251 -41.66 54.43 12.43
N ARG A 252 -42.20 53.28 12.88
CA ARG A 252 -42.50 52.00 12.16
C ARG A 252 -41.36 51.34 11.36
N THR A 253 -41.08 50.04 11.35
CA THR A 253 -41.68 48.74 11.75
C THR A 253 -40.57 47.75 11.32
N GLY A 254 -40.13 46.77 12.08
CA GLY A 254 -40.87 45.54 12.32
C GLY A 254 -39.91 44.35 12.51
N VAL A 255 -40.26 43.54 13.50
CA VAL A 255 -40.10 42.08 13.59
C VAL A 255 -38.69 41.51 13.82
N TYR A 256 -38.32 41.42 15.10
CA TYR A 256 -37.54 40.31 15.64
C TYR A 256 -38.50 39.19 16.07
N SER A 257 -38.32 37.97 15.55
CA SER A 257 -38.98 36.76 16.06
C SER A 257 -37.94 35.76 16.60
N ARG A 258 -38.09 35.46 17.90
CA ARG A 258 -37.68 34.22 18.55
C ARG A 258 -38.36 33.04 17.86
N PHE A 259 -37.69 31.88 17.75
CA PHE A 259 -38.31 30.54 17.85
C PHE A 259 -37.20 29.49 18.10
N HIS A 260 -37.16 28.95 19.32
CA HIS A 260 -37.49 27.57 19.74
C HIS A 260 -36.42 26.52 19.47
N ILE A 261 -35.86 25.96 20.56
CA ILE A 261 -35.51 24.55 20.63
C ILE A 261 -36.27 24.00 21.84
N GLU A 262 -37.28 23.17 21.54
CA GLU A 262 -38.05 22.40 22.50
C GLU A 262 -37.15 21.40 23.23
N THR A 263 -37.28 21.40 24.56
CA THR A 263 -36.85 20.30 25.41
C THR A 263 -38.09 19.50 25.74
N VAL A 264 -38.24 18.31 25.14
CA VAL A 264 -39.27 17.35 25.57
C VAL A 264 -38.75 16.65 26.82
N ARG A 265 -39.25 17.09 27.97
CA ARG A 265 -39.30 16.29 29.20
C ARG A 265 -40.47 15.32 29.09
N TYR A 266 -40.23 14.04 29.37
CA TYR A 266 -41.27 13.18 29.95
C TYR A 266 -41.07 13.18 31.46
N ASN A 267 -42.07 13.69 32.18
CA ASN A 267 -42.25 13.58 33.62
C ASN A 267 -43.48 12.69 33.84
N GLU A 268 -43.31 11.57 34.53
CA GLU A 268 -44.38 10.96 35.33
C GLU A 268 -43.86 10.87 36.76
N LYS A 269 -44.30 11.83 37.59
CA LYS A 269 -45.31 11.68 38.65
C LYS A 269 -44.77 10.92 39.87
N ILE A 270 -44.37 11.73 40.85
CA ILE A 270 -44.19 11.37 42.24
C ILE A 270 -45.57 11.08 42.86
N ASN A 271 -45.65 10.05 43.71
CA ASN A 271 -46.49 10.11 44.91
C ASN A 271 -45.71 9.51 46.10
N PRO A 272 -45.62 10.21 47.24
CA PRO A 272 -44.85 9.79 48.41
C PRO A 272 -45.74 9.04 49.42
N LEU A 273 -45.20 8.19 50.29
CA LEU A 273 -45.78 7.88 51.62
C LEU A 273 -44.85 7.01 52.49
N LYS A 274 -44.60 7.52 53.71
CA LYS A 274 -44.36 6.85 55.01
C LYS A 274 -43.08 5.99 55.20
N ARG A 275 -42.12 6.43 56.03
CA ARG A 275 -42.04 6.50 57.53
C ARG A 275 -41.54 5.18 58.18
N LYS A 276 -40.50 5.39 58.99
CA LYS A 276 -40.14 4.73 60.29
C LYS A 276 -39.10 3.60 60.31
N ASN A 277 -37.98 3.97 60.96
CA ASN A 277 -37.38 3.39 62.18
C ASN A 277 -36.80 1.97 62.22
N LEU A 278 -35.77 1.90 63.08
CA LEU A 278 -35.14 0.76 63.78
C LEU A 278 -34.03 0.07 62.97
N GLU A 279 -32.76 0.30 63.30
CA GLU A 279 -32.01 -0.24 64.45
C GLU A 279 -31.81 -1.77 64.42
N HIS A 280 -30.52 -2.10 64.57
CA HIS A 280 -29.92 -3.25 65.25
C HIS A 280 -29.46 -4.51 64.49
N ARG A 281 -28.15 -4.76 64.77
CA ARG A 281 -27.44 -6.02 65.03
C ARG A 281 -27.11 -6.90 63.83
N ASN A 282 -25.82 -7.06 63.50
CA ASN A 282 -24.75 -7.85 64.14
C ASN A 282 -24.89 -9.37 63.96
N ASP A 283 -23.73 -9.95 63.58
CA ASP A 283 -23.32 -11.36 63.71
C ASP A 283 -23.99 -12.32 62.70
N SER A 284 -23.38 -13.36 62.13
CA SER A 284 -22.07 -14.01 62.28
C SER A 284 -22.07 -15.25 61.35
N TYR A 285 -20.92 -15.54 60.73
CA TYR A 285 -20.33 -16.88 60.55
C TYR A 285 -20.78 -17.89 59.43
N ILE A 286 -19.73 -18.43 58.77
CA ILE A 286 -19.44 -19.81 58.29
C ILE A 286 -19.92 -20.29 56.90
N SER A 287 -18.92 -20.33 56.00
CA SER A 287 -18.37 -21.46 55.20
C SER A 287 -19.27 -22.55 54.60
N SER A 288 -19.08 -22.77 53.29
CA SER A 288 -19.04 -24.02 52.49
C SER A 288 -19.45 -23.63 51.06
N GLY A 289 -18.80 -24.00 49.96
CA GLY A 289 -17.98 -25.16 49.70
C GLY A 289 -18.61 -25.96 48.56
N ASN A 290 -18.27 -25.58 47.32
CA ASN A 290 -18.22 -26.41 46.10
C ASN A 290 -19.51 -26.88 45.36
N LYS A 291 -19.54 -26.52 44.07
CA LYS A 291 -19.46 -27.37 42.85
C LYS A 291 -20.64 -27.36 41.86
N GLY A 292 -20.25 -27.25 40.58
CA GLY A 292 -21.02 -27.36 39.33
C GLY A 292 -20.91 -26.05 38.53
N VAL A 293 -20.33 -25.94 37.33
CA VAL A 293 -20.06 -26.92 36.26
C VAL A 293 -18.91 -26.41 35.38
N ASP A 294 -18.20 -27.39 34.83
CA ASP A 294 -16.94 -27.39 34.10
C ASP A 294 -16.93 -26.77 32.68
N ASP A 295 -15.71 -26.40 32.27
CA ASP A 295 -15.01 -26.60 30.98
C ASP A 295 -15.71 -26.22 29.64
N ILE A 296 -15.05 -25.57 28.68
CA ILE A 296 -13.91 -26.08 27.89
C ILE A 296 -13.20 -24.90 27.17
N LEU A 297 -11.89 -24.73 27.41
CA LEU A 297 -10.80 -24.50 26.42
C LEU A 297 -9.53 -23.99 27.13
N GLY A 298 -8.71 -24.93 27.60
CA GLY A 298 -7.24 -24.77 27.65
C GLY A 298 -6.65 -24.94 26.24
N GLU A 299 -5.36 -24.82 25.99
CA GLU A 299 -4.18 -24.42 26.76
C GLU A 299 -3.10 -24.22 25.67
N ALA A 300 -2.28 -23.18 25.75
CA ALA A 300 -0.92 -23.22 25.20
C ALA A 300 -0.02 -22.28 26.01
N LYS A 301 0.78 -22.93 26.84
CA LYS A 301 1.69 -22.41 27.86
C LYS A 301 2.80 -21.51 27.30
N ILE A 302 3.12 -20.46 28.05
CA ILE A 302 4.50 -19.97 28.19
C ILE A 302 4.74 -19.82 29.70
N ASN A 303 5.12 -20.93 30.33
CA ASN A 303 5.89 -20.91 31.58
C ASN A 303 7.31 -21.32 31.18
N ASP A 304 8.26 -20.40 31.35
CA ASP A 304 9.60 -20.69 31.84
C ASP A 304 10.34 -19.36 32.00
N PHE A 305 10.23 -18.79 33.19
CA PHE A 305 11.30 -18.08 33.90
C PHE A 305 10.83 -17.93 35.36
N ALA A 306 10.90 -19.05 36.10
CA ALA A 306 10.83 -19.03 37.55
C ALA A 306 12.22 -18.69 38.09
N GLY A 307 12.28 -17.69 38.98
CA GLY A 307 13.45 -17.44 39.82
C GLY A 307 13.87 -15.98 39.90
N THR A 308 13.06 -15.13 40.57
CA THR A 308 13.51 -14.27 41.68
C THR A 308 12.31 -13.53 42.28
N SER A 309 11.92 -14.00 43.48
CA SER A 309 11.35 -13.28 44.62
C SER A 309 10.34 -12.14 44.41
N ASN A 310 9.12 -12.40 44.89
CA ASN A 310 8.17 -11.46 45.48
C ASN A 310 8.78 -10.13 45.96
N VAL A 311 8.35 -9.02 45.36
CA VAL A 311 8.31 -7.71 46.03
C VAL A 311 6.95 -7.07 45.75
N GLN A 312 5.92 -7.61 46.40
CA GLN A 312 4.70 -6.86 46.68
C GLN A 312 4.77 -6.43 48.14
N ALA A 313 5.31 -5.24 48.38
CA ALA A 313 5.12 -4.52 49.64
C ALA A 313 4.00 -3.51 49.44
N SER A 314 2.82 -3.83 49.96
CA SER A 314 1.70 -2.91 50.13
C SER A 314 1.94 -2.08 51.38
N CYS A 315 2.27 -0.80 51.20
CA CYS A 315 2.04 0.25 52.21
C CYS A 315 1.68 1.56 51.49
N TYR A 316 0.55 2.14 51.90
CA TYR A 316 0.02 3.48 51.59
C TYR A 316 0.85 4.40 50.68
N GLY A 317 0.29 4.72 49.50
CA GLY A 317 0.59 5.94 48.75
C GLY A 317 1.88 5.91 47.92
N LYS A 318 1.72 5.87 46.58
CA LYS A 318 2.74 5.81 45.52
C LYS A 318 3.35 4.42 45.32
N THR A 319 2.85 3.71 44.30
CA THR A 319 3.57 2.61 43.66
C THR A 319 4.89 3.14 43.09
N TYR A 320 5.99 2.93 43.82
CA TYR A 320 7.34 3.02 43.28
C TYR A 320 7.57 1.77 42.42
N PHE A 321 7.36 1.90 41.11
CA PHE A 321 7.86 0.89 40.19
C PHE A 321 9.40 0.96 40.22
N ASP A 322 10.05 -0.19 40.42
CA ASP A 322 11.50 -0.31 40.32
C ASP A 322 11.99 0.26 38.96
N PRO A 323 12.83 1.31 38.96
CA PRO A 323 13.39 1.90 37.74
C PRO A 323 14.08 0.86 36.84
N MET A 324 14.68 -0.17 37.42
CA MET A 324 15.36 -1.24 36.70
C MET A 324 14.37 -2.16 35.97
N ALA A 325 13.22 -2.46 36.58
CA ALA A 325 12.13 -3.20 35.94
C ALA A 325 11.51 -2.42 34.76
N ILE A 326 11.31 -1.11 34.91
CA ILE A 326 10.80 -0.24 33.82
C ILE A 326 11.78 -0.21 32.65
N GLU A 327 13.08 -0.09 32.91
CA GLU A 327 14.08 -0.03 31.84
C GLU A 327 14.22 -1.38 31.12
N THR A 328 14.11 -2.49 31.85
CA THR A 328 14.09 -3.85 31.29
C THR A 328 12.86 -4.07 30.40
N LEU A 329 11.67 -3.67 30.85
CA LEU A 329 10.44 -3.71 30.06
C LEU A 329 10.53 -2.84 28.79
N ARG A 330 11.10 -1.63 28.92
CA ARG A 330 11.31 -0.72 27.78
C ARG A 330 12.29 -1.31 26.77
N ARG A 331 13.37 -1.95 27.23
CA ARG A 331 14.34 -2.63 26.37
C ARG A 331 13.69 -3.79 25.61
N GLY A 332 12.93 -4.64 26.30
CA GLY A 332 12.17 -5.72 25.66
C GLY A 332 11.19 -5.22 24.60
N PHE A 333 10.48 -4.12 24.89
CA PHE A 333 9.61 -3.45 23.91
C PHE A 333 10.36 -2.98 22.66
N HIS A 334 11.54 -2.37 22.84
CA HIS A 334 12.35 -1.90 21.72
C HIS A 334 12.90 -3.03 20.85
N ILE A 335 13.38 -4.11 21.47
CA ILE A 335 13.84 -5.31 20.76
C ILE A 335 12.69 -5.92 19.97
N LYS A 336 11.53 -6.15 20.60
CA LYS A 336 10.34 -6.70 19.93
C LYS A 336 9.97 -5.93 18.67
N ASN A 337 9.91 -4.60 18.75
CA ASN A 337 9.59 -3.75 17.60
C ASN A 337 10.68 -3.75 16.53
N LEU A 338 11.96 -3.84 16.90
CA LEU A 338 13.06 -3.98 15.94
C LEU A 338 12.96 -5.31 15.20
N LEU A 339 12.71 -6.42 15.93
CA LEU A 339 12.52 -7.75 15.34
C LEU A 339 11.33 -7.80 14.38
N LEU A 340 10.19 -7.19 14.76
CA LEU A 340 9.01 -7.10 13.88
C LEU A 340 9.27 -6.22 12.65
N SER A 341 10.01 -5.12 12.82
CA SER A 341 10.42 -4.27 11.69
C SER A 341 11.33 -5.05 10.73
N LEU A 342 12.35 -5.72 11.26
CA LEU A 342 13.27 -6.54 10.47
C LEU A 342 12.53 -7.67 9.75
N PHE A 343 11.65 -8.40 10.43
CA PHE A 343 10.80 -9.42 9.81
C PHE A 343 10.02 -8.89 8.59
N CYS A 344 9.33 -7.76 8.74
CA CYS A 344 8.58 -7.14 7.64
C CYS A 344 9.52 -6.70 6.51
N SER A 345 10.63 -6.03 6.84
CA SER A 345 11.60 -5.55 5.85
C SER A 345 12.26 -6.69 5.09
N SER A 346 12.59 -7.80 5.76
CA SER A 346 13.21 -8.97 5.14
C SER A 346 12.25 -9.62 4.17
N ILE A 347 10.98 -9.86 4.54
CA ILE A 347 9.99 -10.40 3.61
C ILE A 347 9.77 -9.44 2.42
N CYS A 348 9.73 -8.13 2.68
CA CYS A 348 9.62 -7.11 1.63
C CYS A 348 10.76 -7.21 0.62
N VAL A 349 12.01 -7.22 1.10
CA VAL A 349 13.20 -7.34 0.26
C VAL A 349 13.20 -8.68 -0.47
N LEU A 350 12.75 -9.75 0.19
CA LEU A 350 12.69 -11.06 -0.43
C LEU A 350 11.70 -11.12 -1.62
N MET A 351 10.53 -10.52 -1.49
CA MET A 351 9.58 -10.41 -2.60
C MET A 351 10.04 -9.38 -3.65
N ARG A 352 10.73 -8.32 -3.21
CA ARG A 352 11.15 -7.17 -4.01
C ARG A 352 12.56 -6.70 -3.63
N PRO A 353 13.60 -7.20 -4.34
CA PRO A 353 14.99 -6.82 -4.08
C PRO A 353 15.25 -5.32 -4.11
N ASN A 354 14.51 -4.57 -4.95
CA ASN A 354 14.64 -3.11 -5.07
C ASN A 354 14.43 -2.39 -3.73
N ALA A 355 13.54 -2.89 -2.86
CA ALA A 355 13.27 -2.28 -1.55
C ALA A 355 14.45 -2.34 -0.58
N ALA A 356 15.53 -3.04 -0.91
CA ALA A 356 16.73 -3.13 -0.07
C ALA A 356 17.34 -1.75 0.19
N LEU A 357 17.40 -0.86 -0.81
CA LEU A 357 18.00 0.47 -0.65
C LEU A 357 17.19 1.32 0.34
N PHE A 358 15.86 1.37 0.19
CA PHE A 358 14.97 2.02 1.13
C PHE A 358 15.21 1.56 2.58
N TRP A 359 15.26 0.24 2.82
CA TRP A 359 15.44 -0.32 4.17
C TRP A 359 16.84 -0.13 4.73
N LEU A 360 17.88 -0.32 3.92
CA LEU A 360 19.27 -0.07 4.33
C LEU A 360 19.46 1.39 4.76
N CYS A 361 18.85 2.34 4.05
CA CYS A 361 18.89 3.75 4.44
C CYS A 361 18.23 4.00 5.81
N ILE A 362 17.05 3.44 6.04
CA ILE A 362 16.33 3.58 7.32
C ILE A 362 17.12 2.98 8.47
N TYR A 363 17.61 1.75 8.32
CA TYR A 363 18.37 1.08 9.38
C TYR A 363 19.73 1.72 9.63
N PHE A 364 20.40 2.24 8.60
CA PHE A 364 21.62 3.01 8.75
C PHE A 364 21.40 4.28 9.59
N LEU A 365 20.36 5.07 9.27
CA LEU A 365 20.02 6.27 10.04
C LEU A 365 19.54 5.95 11.46
N TYR A 366 18.85 4.81 11.63
CA TYR A 366 18.49 4.30 12.95
C TYR A 366 19.71 3.84 13.75
N PHE A 367 20.69 3.20 13.11
CA PHE A 367 21.95 2.79 13.75
C PHE A 367 22.71 4.02 14.27
N ILE A 368 22.93 5.02 13.41
CA ILE A 368 23.58 6.28 13.79
C ILE A 368 22.84 6.97 14.94
N LYS A 369 21.50 6.89 14.95
CA LYS A 369 20.70 7.47 16.04
C LYS A 369 21.09 6.92 17.41
N ASN A 370 21.36 5.62 17.51
CA ASN A 370 21.62 4.98 18.79
C ASN A 370 23.10 5.06 19.21
N THR A 371 23.99 5.58 18.35
CA THR A 371 25.42 5.78 18.69
C THR A 371 25.60 6.92 19.69
N ASP A 372 24.77 7.97 19.60
CA ASP A 372 24.91 9.20 20.40
C ASP A 372 24.12 9.19 21.72
N SER A 373 23.36 8.13 22.03
CA SER A 373 22.47 8.12 23.21
C SER A 373 22.97 7.17 24.30
N ASP A 374 23.25 7.72 25.49
CA ASP A 374 23.47 6.93 26.69
C ASP A 374 22.20 6.12 27.03
N ASN A 375 22.29 4.80 26.84
CA ASN A 375 21.37 3.73 27.23
C ASN A 375 19.94 3.78 26.68
N LYS A 376 19.66 2.93 25.65
CA LYS A 376 18.37 2.19 25.44
C LYS A 376 18.53 0.84 24.71
N LEU A 377 19.30 0.83 23.60
CA LEU A 377 19.79 -0.38 22.91
C LEU A 377 21.21 -0.09 22.41
N LYS A 378 22.15 -1.02 22.58
CA LYS A 378 23.52 -0.80 22.14
C LYS A 378 23.60 -0.95 20.62
N CYS A 379 24.37 -0.09 19.93
CA CYS A 379 24.58 -0.21 18.46
C CYS A 379 25.07 -1.59 18.04
N ARG A 380 25.92 -2.21 18.86
CA ARG A 380 26.39 -3.59 18.67
C ARG A 380 25.24 -4.59 18.61
N GLU A 381 24.21 -4.45 19.43
CA GLU A 381 23.04 -5.33 19.45
C GLU A 381 22.20 -5.16 18.18
N ILE A 382 21.96 -3.91 17.76
CA ILE A 382 21.21 -3.61 16.53
C ILE A 382 21.91 -4.25 15.33
N LEU A 383 23.25 -4.12 15.25
CA LEU A 383 24.05 -4.69 14.17
C LEU A 383 24.02 -6.23 14.20
N ILE A 384 24.23 -6.85 15.37
CA ILE A 384 24.18 -8.31 15.51
C ILE A 384 22.80 -8.85 15.10
N ILE A 385 21.72 -8.27 15.63
CA ILE A 385 20.34 -8.69 15.31
C ILE A 385 20.08 -8.51 13.82
N GLY A 386 20.48 -7.38 13.23
CA GLY A 386 20.33 -7.12 11.80
C GLY A 386 21.09 -8.12 10.92
N CYS A 387 22.35 -8.42 11.25
CA CYS A 387 23.15 -9.42 10.54
C CYS A 387 22.54 -10.82 10.66
N LEU A 388 22.10 -11.22 11.87
CA LEU A 388 21.47 -12.53 12.09
C LEU A 388 20.18 -12.67 11.28
N TYR A 389 19.32 -11.64 11.25
CA TYR A 389 18.11 -11.64 10.43
C TYR A 389 18.43 -11.73 8.93
N THR A 390 19.43 -10.98 8.48
CA THR A 390 19.86 -11.00 7.08
C THR A 390 20.32 -12.40 6.66
N ILE A 391 21.15 -13.04 7.49
CA ILE A 391 21.62 -14.42 7.25
C ILE A 391 20.45 -15.40 7.26
N LEU A 392 19.57 -15.32 8.27
CA LEU A 392 18.41 -16.20 8.40
C LEU A 392 17.50 -16.16 7.18
N PHE A 393 17.09 -14.96 6.75
CA PHE A 393 16.19 -14.80 5.62
C PHE A 393 16.84 -15.11 4.27
N LEU A 394 18.15 -14.84 4.12
CA LEU A 394 18.90 -15.27 2.95
C LEU A 394 18.94 -16.81 2.86
N MET A 395 19.20 -17.49 3.97
CA MET A 395 19.18 -18.96 4.03
C MET A 395 17.80 -19.53 3.71
N ILE A 396 16.73 -18.94 4.26
CA ILE A 396 15.35 -19.33 3.92
C ILE A 396 15.11 -19.20 2.41
N SER A 397 15.51 -18.09 1.80
CA SER A 397 15.29 -17.92 0.36
C SER A 397 16.11 -18.88 -0.48
N ILE A 398 17.37 -19.13 -0.11
CA ILE A 398 18.20 -20.11 -0.80
C ILE A 398 17.54 -21.47 -0.72
N VAL A 399 17.10 -21.92 0.46
CA VAL A 399 16.47 -23.24 0.62
C VAL A 399 15.18 -23.35 -0.18
N VAL A 400 14.28 -22.36 -0.05
CA VAL A 400 12.96 -22.38 -0.73
C VAL A 400 13.11 -22.31 -2.25
N ASP A 401 13.92 -21.36 -2.75
CA ASP A 401 14.14 -21.21 -4.19
C ASP A 401 14.88 -22.43 -4.74
N SER A 402 15.89 -22.94 -4.02
CA SER A 402 16.65 -24.12 -4.48
C SER A 402 15.80 -25.39 -4.51
N TYR A 403 14.85 -25.54 -3.58
CA TYR A 403 13.90 -26.64 -3.60
C TYR A 403 13.00 -26.57 -4.84
N TYR A 404 12.44 -25.39 -5.14
CA TYR A 404 11.59 -25.19 -6.32
C TYR A 404 12.36 -25.42 -7.63
N TYR A 405 13.50 -24.76 -7.80
CA TYR A 405 14.31 -24.86 -9.02
C TYR A 405 15.09 -26.18 -9.12
N GLY A 406 15.32 -26.88 -7.99
CA GLY A 406 16.03 -28.18 -7.90
C GLY A 406 17.53 -28.12 -8.12
N LYS A 407 18.10 -26.93 -7.94
CA LYS A 407 19.54 -26.63 -7.94
C LYS A 407 19.77 -25.53 -6.92
N ILE A 408 21.00 -25.32 -6.47
CA ILE A 408 21.29 -24.16 -5.61
C ILE A 408 21.00 -22.87 -6.39
N THR A 409 20.06 -22.09 -5.89
CA THR A 409 19.60 -20.85 -6.52
C THR A 409 19.72 -19.68 -5.57
N LEU A 410 20.38 -18.62 -6.05
CA LEU A 410 20.43 -17.29 -5.43
C LEU A 410 19.64 -16.30 -6.29
N SER A 411 18.31 -16.32 -6.16
CA SER A 411 17.40 -15.52 -7.00
C SER A 411 17.69 -14.02 -6.94
N PHE A 412 18.01 -13.45 -5.77
CA PHE A 412 18.40 -12.04 -5.63
C PHE A 412 19.63 -11.66 -6.44
N TYR A 413 20.63 -12.54 -6.46
CA TYR A 413 21.85 -12.29 -7.19
C TYR A 413 21.60 -12.35 -8.70
N ASN A 414 20.82 -13.33 -9.16
CA ASN A 414 20.40 -13.40 -10.56
C ASN A 414 19.58 -12.18 -10.98
N PHE A 415 18.66 -11.73 -10.11
CA PHE A 415 17.90 -10.51 -10.32
C PHE A 415 18.81 -9.27 -10.45
N PHE A 416 19.79 -9.14 -9.56
CA PHE A 416 20.74 -8.03 -9.59
C PHE A 416 21.59 -8.05 -10.86
N LEU A 417 22.14 -9.22 -11.22
CA LEU A 417 22.92 -9.38 -12.44
C LEU A 417 22.12 -9.02 -13.69
N TYR A 418 20.89 -9.50 -13.80
CA TYR A 418 20.06 -9.23 -14.97
C TYR A 418 19.68 -7.74 -15.07
N ASN A 419 19.19 -7.14 -13.98
CA ASN A 419 18.63 -5.79 -14.02
C ASN A 419 19.67 -4.67 -13.99
N PHE A 420 20.82 -4.87 -13.33
CA PHE A 420 21.79 -3.79 -13.12
C PHE A 420 23.12 -4.00 -13.85
N VAL A 421 23.54 -5.25 -14.08
CA VAL A 421 24.87 -5.55 -14.64
C VAL A 421 24.81 -5.90 -16.12
N SER A 422 23.84 -6.73 -16.53
CA SER A 422 23.79 -7.27 -17.90
C SER A 422 23.40 -6.23 -18.96
N GLY A 423 22.66 -5.19 -18.56
CA GLY A 423 22.11 -4.20 -19.49
C GLY A 423 21.01 -4.72 -20.41
N GLU A 424 20.62 -6.00 -20.31
CA GLU A 424 19.61 -6.65 -21.15
C GLU A 424 18.18 -6.16 -20.85
N ASN A 425 17.98 -5.44 -19.73
CA ASN A 425 16.70 -4.83 -19.39
C ASN A 425 16.28 -3.69 -20.34
N SER A 426 17.19 -3.14 -21.15
CA SER A 426 16.85 -2.16 -22.20
C SER A 426 15.92 -2.74 -23.27
N PHE A 427 15.85 -4.08 -23.39
CA PHE A 427 14.90 -4.77 -24.27
C PHE A 427 13.45 -4.36 -24.03
N PHE A 428 13.09 -4.00 -22.80
CA PHE A 428 11.73 -3.59 -22.43
C PHE A 428 11.48 -2.08 -22.57
N GLY A 429 12.41 -1.35 -23.19
CA GLY A 429 12.29 0.08 -23.47
C GLY A 429 13.12 0.95 -22.52
N GLU A 430 13.46 2.14 -23.01
CA GLU A 430 14.30 3.12 -22.32
C GLU A 430 13.52 4.41 -22.05
N HIS A 431 13.77 5.01 -20.88
CA HIS A 431 13.18 6.28 -20.48
C HIS A 431 14.23 7.24 -19.93
N SER A 432 13.97 8.55 -20.03
CA SER A 432 14.86 9.59 -19.51
C SER A 432 15.05 9.48 -17.99
N PHE A 433 16.16 10.02 -17.47
CA PHE A 433 16.45 10.02 -16.03
C PHE A 433 15.34 10.71 -15.21
N HIS A 434 14.77 11.81 -15.71
CA HIS A 434 13.74 12.57 -15.01
C HIS A 434 12.33 11.95 -15.04
N PHE A 435 12.15 10.77 -15.64
CA PHE A 435 10.85 10.12 -15.84
C PHE A 435 10.00 10.02 -14.56
N TYR A 436 10.58 9.63 -13.43
CA TYR A 436 9.80 9.49 -12.19
C TYR A 436 9.33 10.85 -11.64
N PHE A 437 10.19 11.87 -11.70
CA PHE A 437 9.90 13.20 -11.18
C PHE A 437 9.01 14.03 -12.12
N LEU A 438 9.14 13.90 -13.44
CA LEU A 438 8.39 14.72 -14.39
C LEU A 438 7.16 14.02 -15.00
N CYS A 439 7.10 12.68 -14.94
CA CYS A 439 5.98 11.92 -15.53
C CYS A 439 5.22 11.13 -14.46
N VAL A 440 5.90 10.30 -13.65
CA VAL A 440 5.21 9.37 -12.73
C VAL A 440 4.57 10.08 -11.54
N ILE A 441 5.31 10.86 -10.77
CA ILE A 441 4.72 11.59 -9.63
C ILE A 441 3.62 12.55 -10.10
N PRO A 442 3.80 13.33 -11.19
CA PRO A 442 2.74 14.19 -11.70
C PRO A 442 1.48 13.46 -12.17
N SER A 443 1.61 12.28 -12.79
CA SER A 443 0.43 11.48 -13.21
C SER A 443 -0.33 10.88 -12.03
N ILE A 444 0.36 10.56 -10.92
CA ILE A 444 -0.28 10.04 -9.69
C ILE A 444 -1.05 11.14 -8.96
N TYR A 445 -0.41 12.29 -8.73
CA TYR A 445 -1.00 13.35 -7.89
C TYR A 445 -1.76 14.41 -8.69
N LEU A 446 -1.68 14.42 -10.01
CA LEU A 446 -2.38 15.35 -10.90
C LEU A 446 -2.16 16.81 -10.44
N THR A 447 -3.24 17.56 -10.22
CA THR A 447 -3.20 18.94 -9.72
C THR A 447 -2.72 19.07 -8.27
N LEU A 448 -2.57 17.96 -7.52
CA LEU A 448 -1.96 17.95 -6.19
C LEU A 448 -0.43 17.88 -6.22
N THR A 449 0.18 17.63 -7.37
CA THR A 449 1.64 17.51 -7.53
C THR A 449 2.45 18.68 -6.96
N PRO A 450 2.04 19.95 -7.12
CA PRO A 450 2.77 21.07 -6.52
C PRO A 450 2.87 20.97 -5.00
N PHE A 451 1.89 20.38 -4.31
CA PHE A 451 1.94 20.18 -2.85
C PHE A 451 3.00 19.15 -2.46
N THR A 452 3.15 18.08 -3.25
CA THR A 452 4.18 17.05 -3.06
C THR A 452 5.59 17.66 -3.13
N TYR A 453 5.86 18.51 -4.13
CA TYR A 453 7.15 19.19 -4.26
C TYR A 453 7.33 20.38 -3.32
N TYR A 454 6.26 21.13 -3.03
CA TYR A 454 6.32 22.28 -2.14
C TYR A 454 6.73 21.87 -0.72
N TYR A 455 6.16 20.81 -0.14
CA TYR A 455 6.55 20.39 1.21
C TYR A 455 8.02 19.99 1.27
N SER A 456 8.47 19.26 0.25
CA SER A 456 9.85 18.81 0.05
C SER A 456 10.81 20.00 0.02
N TRP A 457 10.50 21.01 -0.80
CA TRP A 457 11.26 22.25 -0.91
C TRP A 457 11.24 23.09 0.38
N VAL A 458 10.07 23.27 1.00
CA VAL A 458 9.93 24.08 2.22
C VAL A 458 10.64 23.44 3.40
N CYS A 459 10.57 22.11 3.55
CA CYS A 459 11.32 21.41 4.59
C CYS A 459 12.83 21.56 4.39
N PHE A 460 13.30 21.42 3.15
CA PHE A 460 14.71 21.64 2.82
C PHE A 460 15.14 23.08 3.15
N TYR A 461 14.43 24.08 2.60
CA TYR A 461 14.74 25.49 2.78
C TYR A 461 14.68 25.94 4.26
N GLN A 462 13.62 25.59 4.99
CA GLN A 462 13.45 26.05 6.38
C GLN A 462 14.47 25.41 7.34
N ASN A 463 14.82 24.15 7.13
CA ASN A 463 15.70 23.43 8.05
C ASN A 463 17.19 23.61 7.71
N VAL A 464 17.56 23.62 6.42
CA VAL A 464 18.96 23.74 5.97
C VAL A 464 19.41 25.19 5.92
N ILE A 465 18.64 26.05 5.25
CA ILE A 465 19.08 27.42 4.94
C ILE A 465 18.76 28.36 6.11
N LYS A 466 17.53 28.33 6.64
CA LYS A 466 17.09 29.29 7.67
C LYS A 466 17.56 28.99 9.08
N ARG A 467 17.56 27.73 9.51
CA ARG A 467 17.81 27.38 10.91
C ARG A 467 19.27 27.12 11.26
N LYS A 468 20.19 27.12 10.27
CA LYS A 468 21.60 26.66 10.42
C LYS A 468 21.71 25.38 11.27
N MET A 469 20.66 24.54 11.28
CA MET A 469 20.66 23.32 12.07
C MET A 469 21.47 22.29 11.31
N HIS A 470 22.23 21.45 12.03
CA HIS A 470 22.76 20.21 11.46
C HIS A 470 21.57 19.39 10.95
N LEU A 471 21.31 19.45 9.64
CA LEU A 471 20.25 18.76 8.92
C LEU A 471 20.20 17.28 9.33
N PHE A 472 21.37 16.69 9.47
CA PHE A 472 21.60 15.33 9.90
C PHE A 472 21.02 15.02 11.29
N GLY A 473 21.18 15.92 12.26
CA GLY A 473 20.65 15.74 13.62
C GLY A 473 19.11 15.78 13.69
N THR A 474 18.46 16.56 12.81
CA THR A 474 16.99 16.62 12.75
C THR A 474 16.41 15.37 12.09
N ILE A 475 17.03 14.91 10.99
CA ILE A 475 16.64 13.68 10.29
C ILE A 475 16.76 12.49 11.24
N ARG A 476 17.86 12.40 12.01
CA ARG A 476 18.12 11.35 12.98
C ARG A 476 17.09 11.28 14.10
N ARG A 477 16.59 12.44 14.56
CA ARG A 477 15.64 12.52 15.69
C ARG A 477 14.21 12.15 15.34
N ARG A 478 13.77 12.36 14.09
CA ARG A 478 12.39 12.09 13.65
C ARG A 478 12.34 11.08 12.51
N ILE A 479 11.61 9.98 12.74
CA ILE A 479 11.47 8.88 11.79
C ILE A 479 10.76 9.30 10.49
N ASP A 480 9.84 10.27 10.52
CA ASP A 480 9.14 10.73 9.31
C ASP A 480 10.06 11.44 8.31
N TYR A 481 11.13 12.09 8.79
CA TYR A 481 12.20 12.62 7.93
C TYR A 481 13.17 11.53 7.48
N THR A 482 13.46 10.54 8.32
CA THR A 482 14.27 9.38 7.92
C THR A 482 13.61 8.64 6.75
N VAL A 483 12.31 8.35 6.86
CA VAL A 483 11.52 7.71 5.80
C VAL A 483 11.45 8.57 4.55
N TYR A 484 11.35 9.90 4.70
CA TYR A 484 11.37 10.83 3.55
C TYR A 484 12.64 10.67 2.72
N VAL A 485 13.80 10.73 3.40
CA VAL A 485 15.10 10.64 2.75
C VAL A 485 15.26 9.27 2.08
N ALA A 486 14.85 8.20 2.76
CA ALA A 486 14.87 6.86 2.19
C ALA A 486 13.98 6.75 0.93
N THR A 487 12.74 7.24 0.97
CA THR A 487 11.84 7.24 -0.19
C THR A 487 12.38 8.09 -1.34
N PHE A 488 12.98 9.24 -1.05
CA PHE A 488 13.58 10.09 -2.08
C PHE A 488 14.80 9.42 -2.73
N LEU A 489 15.69 8.83 -1.92
CA LEU A 489 16.87 8.11 -2.41
C LEU A 489 16.49 6.89 -3.24
N GLU A 490 15.43 6.19 -2.86
CA GLU A 490 14.88 5.08 -3.64
C GLU A 490 14.38 5.55 -5.02
N ILE A 491 13.52 6.58 -5.07
CA ILE A 491 13.03 7.13 -6.34
C ILE A 491 14.19 7.66 -7.20
N LEU A 492 15.20 8.26 -6.57
CA LEU A 492 16.42 8.71 -7.25
C LEU A 492 17.23 7.52 -7.82
N SER A 493 17.38 6.44 -7.07
CA SER A 493 18.07 5.23 -7.53
C SER A 493 17.34 4.58 -8.71
N LEU A 494 16.01 4.45 -8.62
CA LEU A 494 15.18 3.96 -9.72
C LEU A 494 15.33 4.85 -10.97
N SER A 495 15.56 6.15 -10.81
CA SER A 495 15.77 7.09 -11.92
C SER A 495 17.05 6.81 -12.72
N PHE A 496 18.05 6.17 -12.13
CA PHE A 496 19.28 5.74 -12.83
C PHE A 496 19.11 4.44 -13.64
N SER A 497 18.04 3.67 -13.41
CA SER A 497 17.75 2.49 -14.23
C SER A 497 17.40 2.87 -15.67
N LYS A 498 17.91 2.13 -16.67
CA LYS A 498 17.57 2.34 -18.09
C LYS A 498 16.08 2.10 -18.33
N HIS A 499 15.59 0.96 -17.85
CA HIS A 499 14.17 0.61 -17.89
C HIS A 499 13.44 1.20 -16.67
N LYS A 500 12.26 1.79 -16.92
CA LYS A 500 11.47 2.48 -15.89
C LYS A 500 9.99 2.21 -16.09
N GLU A 501 9.25 2.04 -15.00
CA GLU A 501 7.82 1.72 -15.04
C GLU A 501 7.08 2.39 -13.87
N HIS A 502 5.84 2.83 -14.10
CA HIS A 502 5.01 3.47 -13.07
C HIS A 502 4.83 2.59 -11.81
N LYS A 503 4.75 1.27 -12.00
CA LYS A 503 4.50 0.30 -10.93
C LYS A 503 5.62 0.22 -9.89
N LEU A 504 6.86 0.59 -10.24
CA LEU A 504 8.01 0.55 -9.33
C LEU A 504 7.89 1.51 -8.13
N ILE A 505 7.02 2.54 -8.20
CA ILE A 505 6.77 3.48 -7.09
C ILE A 505 5.65 3.03 -6.14
N ILE A 506 4.86 2.01 -6.48
CA ILE A 506 3.68 1.58 -5.71
C ILE A 506 4.00 1.36 -4.22
N GLY A 507 5.15 0.75 -3.92
CA GLY A 507 5.64 0.49 -2.56
C GLY A 507 5.85 1.73 -1.68
N TYR A 508 5.92 2.92 -2.28
CA TYR A 508 6.33 4.17 -1.62
C TYR A 508 5.26 5.27 -1.66
N ILE A 509 4.17 5.07 -2.41
CA ILE A 509 3.04 6.02 -2.48
C ILE A 509 2.50 6.44 -1.10
N PRO A 510 2.34 5.56 -0.09
CA PRO A 510 1.84 5.98 1.22
C PRO A 510 2.72 7.07 1.84
N PHE A 511 4.04 6.93 1.74
CA PHE A 511 4.98 7.91 2.29
C PHE A 511 4.98 9.20 1.49
N VAL A 512 4.99 9.14 0.16
CA VAL A 512 4.87 10.34 -0.69
C VAL A 512 3.59 11.13 -0.37
N THR A 513 2.49 10.41 -0.14
CA THR A 513 1.18 11.00 0.17
C THR A 513 1.13 11.70 1.53
N ILE A 514 1.89 11.24 2.53
CA ILE A 514 2.03 11.94 3.81
C ILE A 514 2.53 13.37 3.57
N TYR A 515 3.50 13.57 2.67
CA TYR A 515 4.03 14.90 2.38
C TYR A 515 3.03 15.78 1.64
N THR A 516 2.32 15.22 0.64
CA THR A 516 1.26 15.91 -0.08
C THR A 516 0.16 16.41 0.89
N GLY A 517 -0.31 15.53 1.79
CA GLY A 517 -1.32 15.86 2.79
C GLY A 517 -0.85 16.92 3.79
N ARG A 518 0.42 16.87 4.22
CA ARG A 518 1.00 17.88 5.12
C ARG A 518 1.17 19.25 4.46
N ALA A 519 1.64 19.31 3.21
CA ALA A 519 1.71 20.56 2.46
C ALA A 519 0.31 21.18 2.29
N LEU A 520 -0.65 20.35 1.91
CA LEU A 520 -2.03 20.78 1.72
C LEU A 520 -2.60 21.35 3.03
N HIS A 521 -2.41 20.65 4.15
CA HIS A 521 -2.86 21.12 5.46
C HIS A 521 -2.20 22.44 5.87
N ARG A 522 -0.87 22.59 5.66
CA ARG A 522 -0.14 23.82 6.00
C ARG A 522 -0.60 25.01 5.16
N ILE A 523 -0.80 24.82 3.86
CA ILE A 523 -1.29 25.87 2.97
C ILE A 523 -2.74 26.21 3.32
N TRP A 524 -3.58 25.21 3.62
CA TRP A 524 -4.95 25.44 4.07
C TRP A 524 -4.98 26.28 5.36
N LYS A 525 -4.14 25.96 6.36
CA LYS A 525 -4.02 26.78 7.58
C LYS A 525 -3.55 28.20 7.29
N ASN A 526 -2.58 28.40 6.41
CA ASN A 526 -2.15 29.75 6.02
C ASN A 526 -3.27 30.54 5.33
N VAL A 527 -4.15 29.86 4.62
CA VAL A 527 -5.32 30.45 3.95
C VAL A 527 -6.46 30.71 4.97
N GLU A 528 -6.61 29.89 6.02
CA GLU A 528 -7.66 29.99 7.05
C GLU A 528 -7.32 30.91 8.24
N SER A 529 -6.09 30.84 8.78
CA SER A 529 -5.60 31.57 9.97
C SER A 529 -5.68 33.10 9.83
N THR A 530 -5.79 33.61 8.61
CA THR A 530 -6.01 35.03 8.32
C THR A 530 -7.39 35.54 8.76
N ARG A 531 -8.24 34.68 9.35
CA ARG A 531 -9.56 35.03 9.91
C ARG A 531 -9.51 35.82 11.23
N HIS A 532 -8.46 35.71 12.03
CA HIS A 532 -8.47 36.22 13.42
C HIS A 532 -7.76 37.56 13.65
N ILE A 533 -7.10 38.15 12.64
CA ILE A 533 -6.39 39.43 12.79
C ILE A 533 -7.28 40.65 12.44
N VAL A 534 -8.46 40.44 11.84
CA VAL A 534 -9.34 41.55 11.42
C VAL A 534 -10.46 41.77 12.44
N THR A 535 -10.08 42.11 13.66
CA THR A 535 -10.94 42.84 14.60
C THR A 535 -10.18 44.07 15.05
N LYS A 536 -9.99 45.01 14.12
CA LYS A 536 -9.85 46.45 14.34
C LYS A 536 -9.66 47.10 12.96
N GLU A 537 -10.45 48.15 12.73
CA GLU A 537 -10.48 49.07 11.58
C GLU A 537 -11.41 48.72 10.39
N GLU A 538 -12.37 49.63 10.18
CA GLU A 538 -13.43 49.59 9.16
C GLU A 538 -12.93 49.87 7.72
N ASN A 539 -11.63 50.17 7.53
CA ASN A 539 -11.06 50.57 6.25
C ASN A 539 -10.64 49.42 5.31
N ASP A 540 -10.85 48.15 5.66
CA ASP A 540 -10.27 47.01 4.91
C ASP A 540 -11.30 46.04 4.28
N LYS A 541 -12.50 46.52 3.92
CA LYS A 541 -13.52 45.72 3.20
C LYS A 541 -12.98 45.11 1.89
N GLY A 542 -12.13 45.85 1.16
CA GLY A 542 -11.48 45.37 -0.07
C GLY A 542 -10.54 44.18 0.17
N LYS A 543 -9.63 44.29 1.14
CA LYS A 543 -8.70 43.19 1.51
C LYS A 543 -9.44 41.99 2.08
N TYR A 544 -10.54 42.19 2.82
CA TYR A 544 -11.40 41.10 3.28
C TYR A 544 -12.05 40.33 2.12
N MET A 545 -12.61 41.05 1.14
CA MET A 545 -13.23 40.44 -0.03
C MET A 545 -12.21 39.70 -0.91
N GLU A 546 -11.02 40.24 -1.10
CA GLU A 546 -9.94 39.59 -1.84
C GLU A 546 -9.43 38.31 -1.14
N LYS A 547 -9.27 38.35 0.20
CA LYS A 547 -8.93 37.16 1.00
C LYS A 547 -10.01 36.09 0.94
N LYS A 548 -11.29 36.48 1.02
CA LYS A 548 -12.43 35.56 0.86
C LYS A 548 -12.47 34.95 -0.55
N LYS A 549 -12.19 35.74 -1.59
CA LYS A 549 -12.04 35.23 -2.97
C LYS A 549 -10.91 34.21 -3.06
N ARG A 550 -9.73 34.48 -2.49
CA ARG A 550 -8.60 33.52 -2.45
C ARG A 550 -8.95 32.22 -1.72
N GLN A 551 -9.67 32.30 -0.60
CA GLN A 551 -10.17 31.12 0.13
C GLN A 551 -11.12 30.29 -0.73
N ILE A 552 -12.10 30.93 -1.39
CA ILE A 552 -13.07 30.27 -2.26
C ILE A 552 -12.37 29.63 -3.46
N PHE A 553 -11.42 30.35 -4.07
CA PHE A 553 -10.64 29.85 -5.21
C PHE A 553 -9.79 28.64 -4.83
N PHE A 554 -9.02 28.72 -3.74
CA PHE A 554 -8.21 27.60 -3.26
C PHE A 554 -9.09 26.39 -2.91
N PHE A 555 -10.22 26.64 -2.26
CA PHE A 555 -11.23 25.63 -1.99
C PHE A 555 -11.71 24.95 -3.29
N PHE A 556 -12.13 25.72 -4.30
CA PHE A 556 -12.58 25.18 -5.58
C PHE A 556 -11.48 24.33 -6.25
N LEU A 557 -10.24 24.81 -6.29
CA LEU A 557 -9.10 24.11 -6.87
C LEU A 557 -8.82 22.76 -6.20
N VAL A 558 -8.84 22.71 -4.87
CA VAL A 558 -8.64 21.46 -4.12
C VAL A 558 -9.77 20.47 -4.40
N ASN A 559 -11.01 20.93 -4.58
CA ASN A 559 -12.15 20.05 -4.86
C ASN A 559 -12.12 19.51 -6.27
N LEU A 560 -11.80 20.38 -7.24
CA LEU A 560 -11.54 19.96 -8.60
C LEU A 560 -10.43 18.89 -8.64
N SER A 561 -9.39 19.05 -7.83
CA SER A 561 -8.31 18.06 -7.71
C SER A 561 -8.78 16.69 -7.21
N PHE A 562 -9.60 16.65 -6.15
CA PHE A 562 -10.19 15.40 -5.67
C PHE A 562 -11.20 14.80 -6.65
N PHE A 563 -11.98 15.65 -7.32
CA PHE A 563 -12.92 15.21 -8.35
C PHE A 563 -12.20 14.56 -9.54
N LEU A 564 -11.07 15.13 -9.99
CA LEU A 564 -10.22 14.53 -11.02
C LEU A 564 -9.68 13.15 -10.59
N ASN A 565 -9.27 13.01 -9.33
CA ASN A 565 -8.87 11.70 -8.82
C ASN A 565 -10.02 10.68 -8.86
N VAL A 566 -11.25 11.08 -8.53
CA VAL A 566 -12.43 10.21 -8.64
C VAL A 566 -12.69 9.80 -10.09
N ILE A 567 -12.59 10.74 -11.05
CA ILE A 567 -12.69 10.42 -12.49
C ILE A 567 -11.63 9.39 -12.88
N CYS A 568 -10.38 9.57 -12.45
CA CYS A 568 -9.31 8.59 -12.71
C CYS A 568 -9.61 7.23 -12.08
N ILE A 569 -10.14 7.17 -10.86
CA ILE A 569 -10.55 5.91 -10.22
C ILE A 569 -11.58 5.19 -11.10
N LEU A 570 -12.63 5.88 -11.55
CA LEU A 570 -13.68 5.29 -12.38
C LEU A 570 -13.13 4.83 -13.73
N PHE A 571 -12.37 5.69 -14.41
CA PHE A 571 -11.82 5.40 -15.73
C PHE A 571 -10.83 4.23 -15.71
N PHE A 572 -9.82 4.28 -14.83
CA PHE A 572 -8.77 3.25 -14.80
C PHE A 572 -9.25 1.93 -14.21
N SER A 573 -10.17 1.94 -13.23
CA SER A 573 -10.64 0.71 -12.60
C SER A 573 -11.68 -0.05 -13.43
N VAL A 574 -12.41 0.61 -14.34
CA VAL A 574 -13.55 0.02 -15.05
C VAL A 574 -13.41 0.04 -16.58
N ILE A 575 -12.81 1.08 -17.15
CA ILE A 575 -12.82 1.32 -18.61
C ILE A 575 -11.47 0.98 -19.23
N HIS A 576 -10.40 1.63 -18.77
CA HIS A 576 -9.07 1.50 -19.34
C HIS A 576 -8.49 0.10 -19.11
N ASN A 577 -8.04 -0.53 -20.17
CA ASN A 577 -7.52 -1.88 -20.23
C ASN A 577 -8.49 -2.92 -19.62
N SER A 578 -9.78 -2.78 -19.94
CA SER A 578 -10.84 -3.71 -19.51
C SER A 578 -10.95 -4.98 -20.36
N SER A 579 -10.37 -4.97 -21.57
CA SER A 579 -10.48 -6.09 -22.50
C SER A 579 -9.86 -7.40 -22.00
N PRO A 580 -8.72 -7.44 -21.28
CA PRO A 580 -8.13 -8.72 -20.87
C PRO A 580 -9.06 -9.54 -19.97
N GLU A 581 -9.70 -8.91 -18.98
CA GLU A 581 -10.66 -9.58 -18.08
C GLU A 581 -11.93 -10.01 -18.85
N LYS A 582 -12.40 -9.18 -19.79
CA LYS A 582 -13.61 -9.49 -20.59
C LYS A 582 -13.39 -10.65 -21.56
N VAL A 583 -12.26 -10.66 -22.28
CA VAL A 583 -11.89 -11.77 -23.18
C VAL A 583 -11.74 -13.06 -22.38
N THR A 584 -11.04 -13.00 -21.24
CA THR A 584 -10.87 -14.16 -20.37
C THR A 584 -12.22 -14.66 -19.84
N SER A 585 -13.11 -13.76 -19.44
CA SER A 585 -14.45 -14.12 -18.98
C SER A 585 -15.31 -14.73 -20.09
N HIS A 586 -15.13 -14.33 -21.35
CA HIS A 586 -15.79 -14.96 -22.50
C HIS A 586 -15.39 -16.45 -22.60
N PHE A 587 -14.09 -16.75 -22.60
CA PHE A 587 -13.60 -18.14 -22.67
C PHE A 587 -13.93 -18.95 -21.42
N ARG A 588 -13.83 -18.35 -20.23
CA ARG A 588 -14.24 -18.99 -18.97
C ARG A 588 -15.69 -19.47 -19.02
N ASN A 589 -16.58 -18.68 -19.61
CA ASN A 589 -18.02 -18.98 -19.65
C ASN A 589 -18.46 -19.68 -20.95
N LEU A 590 -17.53 -20.03 -21.84
CA LEU A 590 -17.85 -20.65 -23.14
C LEU A 590 -18.52 -22.02 -22.95
N LYS A 591 -19.65 -22.27 -23.61
CA LYS A 591 -20.29 -23.59 -23.55
C LYS A 591 -19.58 -24.54 -24.52
N THR A 592 -18.98 -25.60 -24.00
CA THR A 592 -18.24 -26.60 -24.77
C THR A 592 -18.73 -27.99 -24.38
N ARG A 593 -18.61 -28.96 -25.30
CA ARG A 593 -18.82 -30.38 -24.98
C ARG A 593 -17.58 -30.99 -24.34
N ASN A 594 -16.41 -30.61 -24.84
CA ASN A 594 -15.11 -31.00 -24.33
C ASN A 594 -14.15 -29.79 -24.46
N ASP A 595 -13.42 -29.47 -23.40
CA ASP A 595 -12.48 -28.34 -23.39
C ASP A 595 -11.22 -28.63 -24.20
N GLU A 596 -10.84 -29.90 -24.34
CA GLU A 596 -9.60 -30.29 -25.01
C GLU A 596 -9.66 -30.09 -26.54
N ASP A 597 -10.86 -29.93 -27.09
CA ASP A 597 -11.10 -29.66 -28.51
C ASP A 597 -10.99 -28.17 -28.85
N VAL A 598 -10.97 -27.30 -27.83
CA VAL A 598 -10.88 -25.85 -28.02
C VAL A 598 -9.42 -25.42 -28.05
N THR A 599 -8.98 -24.95 -29.21
CA THR A 599 -7.67 -24.31 -29.42
C THR A 599 -7.82 -22.80 -29.55
N ILE A 600 -7.07 -22.06 -28.75
CA ILE A 600 -7.08 -20.59 -28.72
C ILE A 600 -5.67 -20.11 -29.02
N LEU A 601 -5.52 -19.24 -30.02
CA LEU A 601 -4.27 -18.56 -30.31
C LEU A 601 -4.40 -17.06 -30.00
N ILE A 602 -3.56 -16.55 -29.10
CA ILE A 602 -3.50 -15.14 -28.72
C ILE A 602 -2.25 -14.54 -29.36
N THR A 603 -2.42 -13.49 -30.17
CA THR A 603 -1.30 -12.91 -30.91
C THR A 603 -0.35 -12.10 -30.02
N ASP A 604 -0.85 -11.47 -28.96
CA ASP A 604 -0.05 -10.65 -28.05
C ASP A 604 0.37 -11.42 -26.79
N CYS A 605 1.65 -11.28 -26.39
CA CYS A 605 2.19 -11.96 -25.21
C CYS A 605 1.66 -11.33 -23.92
N TYR A 606 1.32 -12.15 -22.93
CA TYR A 606 0.85 -11.70 -21.61
C TYR A 606 -0.11 -10.49 -21.68
N ASP A 607 -0.98 -10.48 -22.68
CA ASP A 607 -1.96 -9.42 -22.84
C ASP A 607 -3.27 -9.83 -22.15
N ILE A 608 -3.56 -11.13 -22.23
CA ILE A 608 -4.76 -11.76 -21.66
C ILE A 608 -4.33 -12.78 -20.59
N PRO A 609 -4.92 -12.71 -19.38
CA PRO A 609 -4.76 -13.74 -18.35
C PRO A 609 -5.11 -15.13 -18.86
N LEU A 610 -4.31 -16.12 -18.49
CA LEU A 610 -4.42 -17.49 -18.99
C LEU A 610 -5.20 -18.38 -18.01
N TYR A 611 -4.58 -19.45 -17.49
CA TYR A 611 -5.28 -20.49 -16.74
C TYR A 611 -5.66 -20.08 -15.33
N SER A 612 -4.93 -19.13 -14.72
CA SER A 612 -5.30 -18.54 -13.43
C SER A 612 -6.64 -17.81 -13.46
N HIS A 613 -7.12 -17.41 -14.64
CA HIS A 613 -8.37 -16.66 -14.79
C HIS A 613 -9.42 -17.41 -15.61
N MET A 614 -9.02 -18.31 -16.52
CA MET A 614 -9.96 -19.20 -17.23
C MET A 614 -10.30 -20.45 -16.41
N HIS A 615 -9.29 -21.04 -15.75
CA HIS A 615 -9.35 -22.33 -15.04
C HIS A 615 -10.04 -23.45 -15.86
N ARG A 616 -9.68 -23.58 -17.13
CA ARG A 616 -10.21 -24.58 -18.06
C ARG A 616 -9.10 -25.20 -18.88
N LYS A 617 -9.27 -26.47 -19.25
CA LYS A 617 -8.24 -27.25 -19.94
C LYS A 617 -8.24 -27.04 -21.46
N PHE A 618 -8.35 -25.78 -21.89
CA PHE A 618 -8.20 -25.40 -23.29
C PHE A 618 -6.76 -25.56 -23.76
N LYS A 619 -6.56 -25.72 -25.08
CA LYS A 619 -5.24 -25.64 -25.71
C LYS A 619 -4.96 -24.17 -26.04
N ILE A 620 -4.20 -23.49 -25.18
CA ILE A 620 -3.93 -22.05 -25.33
C ILE A 620 -2.51 -21.83 -25.85
N GLY A 621 -2.38 -21.16 -26.99
CA GLY A 621 -1.13 -20.74 -27.61
C GLY A 621 -1.02 -19.23 -27.63
N PHE A 622 0.18 -18.71 -27.45
CA PHE A 622 0.47 -17.29 -27.60
C PHE A 622 1.94 -17.07 -27.92
N PHE A 623 2.26 -15.93 -28.52
CA PHE A 623 3.65 -15.64 -28.89
C PHE A 623 4.49 -15.20 -27.69
N ASP A 624 5.71 -15.72 -27.60
CA ASP A 624 6.61 -15.48 -26.46
C ASP A 624 7.04 -14.03 -26.29
N CYS A 625 7.41 -13.70 -25.05
CA CYS A 625 8.10 -12.47 -24.71
C CYS A 625 9.48 -12.64 -24.06
N SER A 626 10.07 -13.84 -24.18
CA SER A 626 11.46 -14.05 -23.78
C SER A 626 12.43 -13.08 -24.48
N PRO A 627 13.44 -12.55 -23.76
CA PRO A 627 14.47 -11.70 -24.35
C PRO A 627 15.31 -12.49 -25.37
N HIS A 628 15.92 -11.77 -26.30
CA HIS A 628 16.77 -12.38 -27.32
C HIS A 628 17.99 -13.11 -26.72
N ILE A 629 18.45 -14.16 -27.41
CA ILE A 629 19.66 -14.91 -27.00
C ILE A 629 20.83 -14.53 -27.91
N LYS A 630 22.00 -14.29 -27.32
CA LYS A 630 23.27 -14.17 -28.04
C LYS A 630 23.98 -15.51 -28.06
N LYS A 631 24.19 -16.09 -29.24
CA LYS A 631 25.02 -17.30 -29.40
C LYS A 631 26.50 -16.97 -29.15
N LYS A 632 27.30 -18.02 -28.87
CA LYS A 632 28.76 -17.90 -28.68
C LYS A 632 29.45 -17.22 -29.87
N ASP A 633 28.90 -17.35 -31.07
CA ASP A 633 29.41 -16.74 -32.31
C ASP A 633 28.98 -15.26 -32.48
N GLY A 634 28.36 -14.63 -31.47
CA GLY A 634 27.87 -13.25 -31.52
C GLY A 634 26.53 -13.06 -32.25
N LYS A 635 26.01 -14.08 -32.93
CA LYS A 635 24.69 -14.02 -33.61
C LYS A 635 23.56 -13.89 -32.60
N ILE A 636 22.70 -12.88 -32.82
CA ILE A 636 21.48 -12.66 -32.03
C ILE A 636 20.33 -13.48 -32.62
N ILE A 637 19.66 -14.24 -31.76
CA ILE A 637 18.47 -14.99 -32.10
C ILE A 637 17.27 -14.34 -31.44
N TYR A 638 16.35 -13.85 -32.26
CA TYR A 638 15.08 -13.28 -31.82
C TYR A 638 14.02 -14.36 -31.63
N ASN A 639 13.10 -14.11 -30.68
CA ASN A 639 11.95 -14.96 -30.40
C ASN A 639 10.99 -15.04 -31.60
N TRP A 640 10.14 -16.06 -31.61
CA TRP A 640 9.16 -16.27 -32.67
C TRP A 640 8.21 -15.08 -32.84
N ARG A 641 7.81 -14.43 -31.74
CA ARG A 641 6.98 -13.23 -31.74
C ARG A 641 7.55 -12.16 -32.66
N LYS A 642 8.81 -11.76 -32.44
CA LYS A 642 9.46 -10.72 -33.24
C LYS A 642 9.60 -11.13 -34.71
N ARG A 643 9.98 -12.38 -35.00
CA ARG A 643 10.06 -12.87 -36.39
C ARG A 643 8.72 -12.79 -37.12
N ILE A 644 7.62 -13.15 -36.44
CA ILE A 644 6.27 -13.10 -37.00
C ILE A 644 5.84 -11.66 -37.27
N TYR A 645 6.08 -10.73 -36.34
CA TYR A 645 5.77 -9.31 -36.55
C TYR A 645 6.62 -8.67 -37.64
N ASP A 646 7.92 -8.96 -37.68
CA ASP A 646 8.82 -8.44 -38.72
C ASP A 646 8.37 -8.95 -40.11
N SER A 647 7.88 -10.19 -40.19
CA SER A 647 7.27 -10.75 -41.40
C SER A 647 5.82 -10.29 -41.67
N LYS A 648 5.25 -9.46 -40.80
CA LYS A 648 3.85 -8.99 -40.85
C LYS A 648 2.84 -10.14 -40.99
N PHE A 649 2.98 -11.19 -40.18
CA PHE A 649 2.15 -12.40 -40.26
C PHE A 649 2.17 -13.06 -41.65
N GLY A 650 3.30 -12.95 -42.36
CA GLY A 650 3.54 -13.53 -43.67
C GLY A 650 3.84 -15.04 -43.61
N SER A 651 4.68 -15.54 -44.52
CA SER A 651 4.95 -16.98 -44.69
C SER A 651 5.28 -17.70 -43.39
N ILE A 652 6.12 -17.12 -42.53
CA ILE A 652 6.49 -17.70 -41.23
C ILE A 652 5.25 -18.06 -40.40
N PHE A 653 4.21 -17.22 -40.40
CA PHE A 653 2.99 -17.48 -39.64
C PHE A 653 2.10 -18.55 -40.29
N TYR A 654 2.02 -18.58 -41.62
CA TYR A 654 1.29 -19.64 -42.34
C TYR A 654 1.95 -21.00 -42.15
N ASP A 655 3.28 -21.04 -42.15
CA ASP A 655 4.07 -22.26 -42.04
C ASP A 655 3.87 -22.99 -40.69
N ILE A 656 3.49 -22.25 -39.64
CA ILE A 656 3.14 -22.83 -38.33
C ILE A 656 1.94 -23.78 -38.43
N PHE A 657 1.04 -23.54 -39.38
CA PHE A 657 -0.20 -24.32 -39.52
C PHE A 657 -0.24 -25.15 -40.80
N ASP A 658 0.90 -25.26 -41.50
CA ASP A 658 1.03 -26.10 -42.68
C ASP A 658 1.45 -27.52 -42.26
N VAL A 659 0.55 -28.48 -42.44
CA VAL A 659 0.78 -29.89 -42.08
C VAL A 659 1.97 -30.48 -42.84
N ASN A 660 2.25 -29.99 -44.06
CA ASN A 660 3.36 -30.50 -44.88
C ASN A 660 4.73 -30.05 -44.37
N LYS A 661 4.78 -29.02 -43.52
CA LYS A 661 6.02 -28.48 -42.91
C LYS A 661 6.29 -29.05 -41.52
N LYS A 662 5.53 -30.07 -41.11
CA LYS A 662 5.70 -30.70 -39.80
C LYS A 662 6.97 -31.55 -39.78
N GLU A 663 8.01 -31.03 -39.15
CA GLU A 663 9.24 -31.77 -38.88
C GLU A 663 9.10 -32.66 -37.64
N SER A 664 9.90 -33.73 -37.52
CA SER A 664 9.89 -34.63 -36.35
C SER A 664 10.32 -33.95 -35.05
N ASN A 665 11.09 -32.86 -35.15
CA ASN A 665 11.55 -32.02 -34.03
C ASN A 665 10.63 -30.81 -33.77
N SER A 666 9.55 -30.66 -34.56
CA SER A 666 8.64 -29.52 -34.47
C SER A 666 7.81 -29.57 -33.20
N ILE A 667 7.40 -28.39 -32.77
CA ILE A 667 6.74 -28.19 -31.50
C ILE A 667 5.38 -27.55 -31.71
N ASP A 668 4.40 -28.04 -30.96
CA ASP A 668 3.05 -27.51 -30.93
C ASP A 668 3.03 -26.06 -30.38
N PRO A 669 2.41 -25.09 -31.08
CA PRO A 669 2.30 -23.71 -30.62
C PRO A 669 1.33 -23.53 -29.42
N TYR A 670 0.65 -24.60 -28.99
CA TYR A 670 -0.31 -24.58 -27.88
C TYR A 670 0.25 -25.24 -26.61
N ILE A 671 -0.13 -24.67 -25.47
CA ILE A 671 -0.05 -25.33 -24.17
C ILE A 671 -1.19 -26.35 -24.12
N ILE A 672 -0.85 -27.64 -24.09
CA ILE A 672 -1.71 -28.81 -23.91
C ILE A 672 -1.72 -29.21 -22.43
N PRO A 673 -2.81 -28.95 -21.67
CA PRO A 673 -2.84 -29.11 -20.21
C PRO A 673 -2.44 -30.49 -19.68
N ASN A 674 -2.69 -31.56 -20.43
CA ASN A 674 -2.37 -32.94 -20.01
C ASN A 674 -1.02 -33.46 -20.53
N LYS A 675 -0.34 -32.73 -21.43
CA LYS A 675 0.89 -33.22 -22.11
C LYS A 675 2.07 -32.27 -21.97
N SER A 676 1.84 -30.97 -22.09
CA SER A 676 2.90 -29.97 -22.09
C SER A 676 3.01 -29.34 -20.70
N PHE A 677 3.85 -29.94 -19.87
CA PHE A 677 4.31 -29.31 -18.61
C PHE A 677 5.25 -28.11 -18.86
N TYR A 678 5.75 -27.99 -20.09
CA TYR A 678 6.64 -26.94 -20.56
C TYR A 678 6.03 -26.35 -21.80
N TRP A 679 6.23 -25.05 -21.98
CA TRP A 679 5.66 -24.15 -22.99
C TRP A 679 5.67 -24.68 -24.45
N PHE A 680 6.33 -25.82 -24.72
CA PHE A 680 6.63 -26.34 -26.04
C PHE A 680 6.91 -27.86 -26.09
N GLY A 681 6.02 -28.68 -25.52
CA GLY A 681 5.93 -30.11 -25.86
C GLY A 681 7.12 -31.03 -25.47
N HIS A 682 8.12 -30.56 -24.72
CA HIS A 682 9.14 -31.45 -24.17
C HIS A 682 8.74 -31.97 -22.79
N THR A 683 8.53 -33.28 -22.69
CA THR A 683 8.17 -34.02 -21.47
C THR A 683 9.31 -34.20 -20.46
N HIS A 684 10.48 -33.55 -20.65
CA HIS A 684 11.70 -33.92 -19.92
C HIS A 684 12.60 -32.76 -19.47
N PHE A 685 12.07 -31.57 -19.14
CA PHE A 685 12.87 -30.63 -18.34
C PHE A 685 12.66 -30.87 -16.84
N ASN A 686 13.23 -31.99 -16.40
CA ASN A 686 13.54 -32.39 -15.02
C ASN A 686 12.59 -33.43 -14.39
N PRO A 687 12.64 -34.72 -14.81
CA PRO A 687 12.39 -35.80 -13.86
C PRO A 687 13.51 -35.77 -12.81
N LYS A 688 13.41 -34.87 -11.83
CA LYS A 688 14.45 -34.70 -10.79
C LYS A 688 14.58 -36.00 -10.00
N LYS A 689 15.59 -36.81 -10.31
CA LYS A 689 16.05 -37.87 -9.40
C LYS A 689 17.19 -37.40 -8.49
N VAL A 690 17.90 -36.31 -8.82
CA VAL A 690 19.04 -35.82 -8.02
C VAL A 690 19.18 -34.29 -8.10
N PHE A 691 19.45 -33.66 -6.96
CA PHE A 691 19.80 -32.24 -6.82
C PHE A 691 21.16 -31.96 -7.49
N GLN A 692 21.27 -30.92 -8.33
CA GLN A 692 22.50 -30.57 -9.04
C GLN A 692 23.12 -29.27 -8.50
N PHE A 693 24.45 -29.28 -8.31
CA PHE A 693 25.23 -28.10 -7.96
C PHE A 693 25.77 -27.47 -9.25
N ASP A 694 25.18 -26.36 -9.68
CA ASP A 694 25.59 -25.63 -10.87
C ASP A 694 25.41 -24.12 -10.63
N TYR A 695 26.52 -23.38 -10.61
CA TYR A 695 26.53 -21.93 -10.43
C TYR A 695 27.52 -21.25 -11.38
N GLU A 696 27.11 -21.10 -12.64
CA GLU A 696 27.75 -20.21 -13.60
C GLU A 696 26.87 -18.98 -13.89
N LYS A 697 27.41 -18.00 -14.64
CA LYS A 697 26.66 -16.81 -15.13
C LYS A 697 25.30 -17.22 -15.70
N ILE A 698 24.29 -16.34 -15.63
CA ILE A 698 22.93 -16.60 -16.15
C ILE A 698 23.04 -17.19 -17.57
N ASN A 699 22.81 -18.50 -17.67
CA ASN A 699 23.01 -19.24 -18.91
C ASN A 699 21.68 -19.35 -19.63
N PHE A 700 21.52 -18.57 -20.69
CA PHE A 700 20.32 -18.60 -21.53
C PHE A 700 20.28 -19.78 -22.52
N ALA A 701 21.32 -20.65 -22.59
CA ALA A 701 21.39 -21.74 -23.56
C ALA A 701 20.24 -22.76 -23.40
N CYS A 702 19.78 -22.98 -22.17
CA CYS A 702 18.59 -23.79 -21.89
C CYS A 702 17.32 -23.28 -22.59
N MET A 703 17.24 -21.98 -22.90
CA MET A 703 16.09 -21.38 -23.55
C MET A 703 16.17 -21.55 -25.07
N ASP A 704 17.25 -22.11 -25.65
CA ASP A 704 17.42 -22.19 -27.12
C ASP A 704 16.22 -22.85 -27.81
N TYR A 705 15.59 -23.85 -27.17
CA TYR A 705 14.37 -24.49 -27.69
C TYR A 705 13.21 -23.50 -27.95
N ARG A 706 13.16 -22.39 -27.20
CA ARG A 706 12.18 -21.31 -27.34
C ARG A 706 12.35 -20.52 -28.65
N PHE A 707 13.50 -20.65 -29.31
CA PHE A 707 13.90 -19.82 -30.45
C PHE A 707 14.34 -20.62 -31.68
N SER A 708 14.94 -21.79 -31.48
CA SER A 708 15.57 -22.58 -32.54
C SER A 708 14.67 -23.68 -33.09
N LYS A 709 13.73 -24.20 -32.30
CA LYS A 709 12.84 -25.29 -32.72
C LYS A 709 11.64 -24.75 -33.52
N PRO A 710 11.33 -25.35 -34.68
CA PRO A 710 10.23 -24.89 -35.51
C PRO A 710 8.89 -25.13 -34.82
N LEU A 711 7.98 -24.17 -34.97
CA LEU A 711 6.60 -24.28 -34.49
C LEU A 711 5.74 -24.91 -35.58
N ASN A 712 5.00 -25.95 -35.25
CA ASN A 712 4.02 -26.55 -36.15
C ASN A 712 2.86 -27.17 -35.34
N GLY A 713 1.63 -26.81 -35.68
CA GLY A 713 0.43 -27.34 -35.02
C GLY A 713 -0.84 -27.15 -35.84
N ASP A 714 -1.95 -27.65 -35.30
CA ASP A 714 -3.24 -27.54 -35.98
C ASP A 714 -3.73 -26.09 -36.03
N LEU A 715 -4.55 -25.75 -37.02
CA LEU A 715 -5.18 -24.43 -37.09
C LEU A 715 -6.03 -24.17 -35.83
N PRO A 716 -5.93 -22.97 -35.22
CA PRO A 716 -6.70 -22.66 -34.02
C PRO A 716 -8.21 -22.63 -34.31
N LEU A 717 -9.02 -22.93 -33.30
CA LEU A 717 -10.46 -22.71 -33.37
C LEU A 717 -10.78 -21.24 -33.14
N TYR A 718 -10.06 -20.60 -32.21
CA TYR A 718 -10.20 -19.19 -31.88
C TYR A 718 -8.89 -18.44 -32.06
N ILE A 719 -8.95 -17.24 -32.66
CA ILE A 719 -7.84 -16.30 -32.67
C ILE A 719 -8.25 -15.03 -31.96
N VAL A 720 -7.42 -14.59 -31.00
CA VAL A 720 -7.58 -13.31 -30.33
C VAL A 720 -6.47 -12.37 -30.77
N THR A 721 -6.85 -11.19 -31.24
CA THR A 721 -5.90 -10.17 -31.70
C THR A 721 -6.37 -8.75 -31.39
N SER A 722 -5.42 -7.81 -31.34
CA SER A 722 -5.68 -6.38 -31.17
C SER A 722 -5.94 -5.68 -32.51
N SER A 723 -6.61 -4.52 -32.49
CA SER A 723 -6.82 -3.68 -33.69
C SER A 723 -5.51 -3.30 -34.38
N VAL A 724 -4.42 -3.20 -33.61
CA VAL A 724 -3.07 -2.88 -34.11
C VAL A 724 -2.57 -3.98 -35.06
N ASN A 725 -2.75 -5.24 -34.69
CA ASN A 725 -2.26 -6.40 -35.43
C ASN A 725 -3.27 -6.91 -36.49
N LEU A 726 -4.54 -6.51 -36.38
CA LEU A 726 -5.62 -6.98 -37.24
C LEU A 726 -5.37 -6.72 -38.74
N GLN A 727 -4.75 -5.58 -39.08
CA GLN A 727 -4.49 -5.23 -40.48
C GLN A 727 -3.59 -6.25 -41.19
N PHE A 728 -2.64 -6.84 -40.46
CA PHE A 728 -1.72 -7.85 -40.99
C PHE A 728 -2.34 -9.25 -41.03
N LEU A 729 -3.23 -9.55 -40.07
CA LEU A 729 -3.85 -10.87 -39.94
C LEU A 729 -5.06 -11.08 -40.88
N ASN A 730 -5.65 -10.01 -41.43
CA ASN A 730 -6.90 -10.07 -42.20
C ASN A 730 -6.89 -11.08 -43.36
N ASN A 731 -5.76 -11.20 -44.08
CA ASN A 731 -5.64 -12.17 -45.18
C ASN A 731 -5.67 -13.62 -44.68
N PHE A 732 -5.06 -13.88 -43.52
CA PHE A 732 -5.07 -15.20 -42.89
C PHE A 732 -6.48 -15.57 -42.43
N LEU A 733 -7.17 -14.64 -41.76
CA LEU A 733 -8.53 -14.83 -41.27
C LEU A 733 -9.50 -15.19 -42.42
N LYS A 734 -9.40 -14.45 -43.54
CA LYS A 734 -10.22 -14.73 -44.73
C LYS A 734 -9.90 -16.08 -45.37
N LYS A 735 -8.62 -16.42 -45.53
CA LYS A 735 -8.20 -17.67 -46.18
C LYS A 735 -8.71 -18.92 -45.44
N PHE A 736 -8.79 -18.85 -44.11
CA PHE A 736 -9.16 -19.97 -43.25
C PHE A 736 -10.55 -19.83 -42.61
N ASN A 737 -11.45 -19.02 -43.18
CA ASN A 737 -12.85 -18.88 -42.79
C ASN A 737 -13.07 -18.58 -41.30
N TYR A 738 -12.36 -17.56 -40.80
CA TYR A 738 -12.58 -16.99 -39.47
C TYR A 738 -13.60 -15.86 -39.52
N TYR A 739 -14.55 -15.90 -38.59
CA TYR A 739 -15.59 -14.88 -38.42
C TYR A 739 -15.48 -14.25 -37.04
N LEU A 740 -15.93 -13.00 -36.93
CA LEU A 740 -15.96 -12.30 -35.66
C LEU A 740 -17.03 -12.94 -34.76
N ASP A 741 -16.61 -13.48 -33.60
CA ASP A 741 -17.49 -14.19 -32.67
C ASP A 741 -18.22 -13.23 -31.72
N THR A 742 -17.58 -12.10 -31.39
CA THR A 742 -18.12 -11.09 -30.47
C THR A 742 -17.84 -9.66 -30.97
N GLU A 743 -18.62 -8.69 -30.48
CA GLU A 743 -18.31 -7.28 -30.71
C GLU A 743 -16.89 -6.91 -30.21
N PRO A 744 -16.21 -5.93 -30.84
CA PRO A 744 -14.88 -5.52 -30.44
C PRO A 744 -14.85 -5.02 -29.00
N ILE A 745 -13.88 -5.50 -28.21
CA ILE A 745 -13.80 -5.19 -26.78
C ILE A 745 -12.75 -4.11 -26.55
N PHE A 746 -13.17 -2.95 -26.02
CA PHE A 746 -12.26 -1.85 -25.75
C PHE A 746 -11.14 -2.20 -24.75
N SER A 747 -9.90 -1.94 -25.15
CA SER A 747 -8.70 -2.05 -24.32
C SER A 747 -8.26 -0.65 -23.87
N HIS A 748 -7.53 0.10 -24.68
CA HIS A 748 -6.92 1.35 -24.28
C HIS A 748 -6.81 2.32 -25.47
N PHE A 749 -6.36 3.55 -25.20
CA PHE A 749 -6.07 4.53 -26.22
C PHE A 749 -4.56 4.57 -26.51
N VAL A 750 -4.20 4.67 -27.78
CA VAL A 750 -2.80 4.82 -28.23
C VAL A 750 -2.69 6.09 -29.08
N LEU A 751 -1.55 6.78 -28.94
CA LEU A 751 -1.16 7.88 -29.81
C LEU A 751 -0.49 7.33 -31.06
N LYS A 752 -1.14 7.48 -32.21
CA LYS A 752 -0.59 7.17 -33.52
C LYS A 752 -0.02 8.44 -34.14
N GLU A 753 1.19 8.32 -34.71
CA GLU A 753 1.89 9.44 -35.38
C GLU A 753 1.99 10.70 -34.49
N GLY A 754 2.12 10.51 -33.17
CA GLY A 754 2.34 11.56 -32.18
C GLY A 754 1.16 12.50 -31.90
N THR A 755 0.08 12.46 -32.68
CA THR A 755 -1.01 13.46 -32.60
C THR A 755 -2.42 12.86 -32.57
N LYS A 756 -2.64 11.69 -33.19
CA LYS A 756 -3.98 11.11 -33.30
C LYS A 756 -4.21 10.05 -32.22
N ILE A 757 -5.28 10.22 -31.44
CA ILE A 757 -5.70 9.22 -30.45
C ILE A 757 -6.56 8.18 -31.16
N GLU A 758 -6.12 6.91 -31.15
CA GLU A 758 -6.89 5.77 -31.68
C GLU A 758 -7.24 4.80 -30.55
N ALA A 759 -8.45 4.24 -30.61
CA ALA A 759 -8.89 3.21 -29.67
C ALA A 759 -8.34 1.85 -30.11
N VAL A 760 -7.72 1.14 -29.17
CA VAL A 760 -7.29 -0.25 -29.32
C VAL A 760 -8.37 -1.17 -28.78
N ASN A 761 -8.85 -2.08 -29.61
CA ASN A 761 -9.84 -3.08 -29.26
C ASN A 761 -9.28 -4.49 -29.45
N HIS A 762 -9.74 -5.43 -28.63
CA HIS A 762 -9.53 -6.86 -28.84
C HIS A 762 -10.68 -7.46 -29.63
N TYR A 763 -10.33 -8.35 -30.54
CA TYR A 763 -11.25 -9.08 -31.40
C TYR A 763 -11.09 -10.57 -31.15
N ILE A 764 -12.22 -11.28 -31.04
CA ILE A 764 -12.26 -12.74 -30.92
C ILE A 764 -12.82 -13.27 -32.23
N PHE A 765 -12.00 -14.00 -32.96
CA PHE A 765 -12.38 -14.66 -34.20
C PHE A 765 -12.55 -16.15 -33.98
N LYS A 766 -13.61 -16.73 -34.54
CA LYS A 766 -13.89 -18.17 -34.51
C LYS A 766 -13.85 -18.74 -35.92
N ARG A 767 -13.16 -19.88 -36.06
CA ARG A 767 -13.11 -20.64 -37.31
C ARG A 767 -14.35 -21.48 -37.49
N ILE A 768 -14.88 -21.50 -38.71
CA ILE A 768 -15.85 -22.51 -39.15
C ILE A 768 -15.06 -23.51 -40.01
N PRO A 769 -14.86 -24.76 -39.55
CA PRO A 769 -14.22 -25.78 -40.37
C PRO A 769 -15.03 -25.95 -41.66
N ASN A 770 -14.35 -26.00 -42.80
CA ASN A 770 -15.01 -26.43 -44.04
C ASN A 770 -15.44 -27.88 -43.84
N SER A 771 -16.75 -28.11 -43.95
CA SER A 771 -17.39 -29.43 -43.86
C SER A 771 -16.85 -30.42 -44.86
#